data_AF-Q0CNJ6-F1
#
_entry.id   AF-Q0CNJ6-F1
#
_cell.length_a   1.000
_cell.length_b   1.000
_cell.length_c   1.000
_cell.angle_alpha   90.00
_cell.angle_beta   90.00
_cell.angle_gamma   90.00
#
_symmetry.space_group_name_H-M   'P 1'
#
loop_
_entity.id
_entity.type
_entity.pdbx_description
1 polymer ?
#
loop_
_entity_poly.entity_id
_entity_poly.type
_entity_poly.pdbx_seq_one_letter_code
_entity_poly.pdbx_strand_id
1 'polypeptide(L)'
;MDRNALLNLLFEKDSFLLQLDTGLRAKAPRPTPQSSQVGSASQSQISIPAQSVQLQPSQRESRDQNGGSSAAQATEAVSRDIEGNTTPIPVVPIQDDKTFCPLMAVSRFPYRHIKGELSQTVARKFFDGGKFWERTWDIYYIQPPSRVSPRALLLVPADQVRAFFKEINTALRCNLTIPAEKQGMQLTFDNPNLPSPKFLGQCTSRQMKDRLESQIPPGSTRLSAPSGMDEEYLAYERMLDRACSATKNKKTSKAKQQSRLQNQIRTVECLTRLQSYFGLRSHTDETPAVDGDMTWAGQTYKQIVAENHDVTESARTQILLDVNKPVPYLFWKMPIFVCVDVEANERRHSEVTEVGISILDTKDLVGVAPGEQASHWRKHMRSRHLRVSEHRHIVNRIYLAGCPERFDFGESEFVYERDLGAAVLAAIQPAAVHETGSSVGTDESRHLVLVGHNVAMDMQYLREMGVHIDQKPAGTAGFIDVVDTADFFRMLRREETHRSLAKVLHELEMTGWNLHNAGNDARYTLESEKYLDPTNSAIRHRNKYAIIGGGPCGLTFARFLELAGLDYVVFERDPSPEHTPRFQGGTLDLTAEGGQAALHRAGLTTEFEKLARRNATILTIQDAHGNHRTTVGGADNNRPEIDRRQLRRLLLDSLPSHRIRWGKALQRAELEPSHKGAATAQDWVLRFADGTSESGFRLIVGADGAWSKLRPLLTPATPQYSGKTFIEGRLSPGNPAYAAALDMVGAGNSLAIGAGRCLCVQQMSDQSYRVYMGVAAAESLTRAGGAADVADMAKARRTVEGMFADWAPHLRAFVAAAEEPWRPWPLYRLDADVFLPGAQWTRTRGVVLLGDAAHVTTPNGEGVNHAMLDAMVLAERICAEIEGADGYEYDREKDAAALERAIVAYEADMWPRARETLVDSLAMEEMMYVEDGALQMIRMFESFKDFKEAA
;
A
#
# COMPACT_ATOMS: atom_id res chain seq x y z
N MET A 1 -35.65 -13.12 -21.47
CA MET A 1 -35.39 -11.82 -22.13
C MET A 1 -34.25 -12.06 -23.10
N ASP A 2 -34.43 -11.77 -24.40
CA ASP A 2 -33.38 -11.98 -25.41
C ASP A 2 -32.14 -11.11 -25.09
N ARG A 3 -30.94 -11.58 -25.43
CA ARG A 3 -29.67 -10.87 -25.24
C ARG A 3 -29.70 -9.49 -25.90
N ASN A 4 -30.38 -9.34 -27.03
CA ASN A 4 -30.57 -8.03 -27.68
C ASN A 4 -31.49 -7.11 -26.86
N ALA A 5 -32.54 -7.66 -26.23
CA ALA A 5 -33.41 -6.88 -25.36
C ALA A 5 -32.69 -6.43 -24.08
N LEU A 6 -31.76 -7.25 -23.56
CA LEU A 6 -30.94 -6.89 -22.39
C LEU A 6 -29.91 -5.79 -22.72
N LEU A 7 -29.28 -5.86 -23.90
CA LEU A 7 -28.31 -4.85 -24.36
C LEU A 7 -28.98 -3.52 -24.68
N ASN A 8 -30.18 -3.54 -25.27
CA ASN A 8 -30.95 -2.32 -25.52
C ASN A 8 -31.37 -1.64 -24.20
N LEU A 9 -31.68 -2.41 -23.15
CA LEU A 9 -32.06 -1.86 -21.84
C LEU A 9 -30.85 -1.26 -21.08
N LEU A 10 -29.64 -1.76 -21.32
CA LEU A 10 -28.41 -1.31 -20.66
C LEU A 10 -27.79 -0.07 -21.33
N PHE A 11 -28.02 0.15 -22.62
CA PHE A 11 -27.35 1.20 -23.41
C PHE A 11 -28.31 2.16 -24.12
N GLU A 12 -29.59 2.21 -23.72
CA GLU A 12 -30.63 3.07 -24.33
C GLU A 12 -30.27 4.56 -24.36
N LYS A 13 -29.40 5.01 -23.45
CA LYS A 13 -28.96 6.40 -23.32
C LYS A 13 -27.64 6.73 -24.02
N ASP A 14 -26.99 5.74 -24.66
CA ASP A 14 -25.69 5.93 -25.31
C ASP A 14 -25.66 5.22 -26.67
N SER A 15 -26.26 5.89 -27.66
CA SER A 15 -26.38 5.40 -29.04
C SER A 15 -25.04 5.22 -29.77
N PHE A 16 -23.94 5.74 -29.21
CA PHE A 16 -22.60 5.59 -29.76
C PHE A 16 -22.02 4.19 -29.50
N LEU A 17 -22.24 3.62 -28.31
CA LEU A 17 -21.75 2.29 -27.95
C LEU A 17 -22.43 1.15 -28.72
N LEU A 18 -23.67 1.34 -29.17
CA LEU A 18 -24.40 0.37 -30.00
C LEU A 18 -23.90 0.35 -31.47
N GLN A 19 -23.11 1.35 -31.89
CA GLN A 19 -22.56 1.46 -33.24
C GLN A 19 -21.07 1.08 -33.32
N LEU A 20 -20.43 0.76 -32.20
CA LEU A 20 -19.03 0.30 -32.19
C LEU A 20 -18.93 -1.12 -32.77
N ASP A 21 -18.28 -1.24 -33.93
CA ASP A 21 -17.87 -2.51 -34.49
C ASP A 21 -16.68 -3.07 -33.70
N THR A 22 -16.95 -4.03 -32.83
CA THR A 22 -15.95 -4.68 -31.97
C THR A 22 -15.16 -5.77 -32.69
N GLY A 23 -15.38 -6.00 -34.00
CA GLY A 23 -14.65 -6.99 -34.78
C GLY A 23 -14.91 -8.45 -34.39
N LEU A 24 -15.83 -8.70 -33.44
CA LEU A 24 -16.11 -10.03 -32.87
C LEU A 24 -17.32 -10.74 -33.52
N ARG A 25 -17.73 -10.35 -34.74
CA ARG A 25 -18.77 -11.09 -35.49
C ARG A 25 -18.13 -12.21 -36.32
N ALA A 26 -18.53 -13.45 -36.03
CA ALA A 26 -18.14 -14.63 -36.78
C ALA A 26 -18.55 -14.50 -38.26
N LYS A 27 -17.60 -14.79 -39.18
CA LYS A 27 -17.84 -14.88 -40.62
C LYS A 27 -18.95 -15.89 -40.92
N ALA A 28 -19.98 -15.44 -41.65
CA ALA A 28 -20.95 -16.31 -42.30
C ALA A 28 -20.30 -17.08 -43.48
N PRO A 29 -20.82 -18.26 -43.88
CA PRO A 29 -20.26 -19.04 -44.98
C PRO A 29 -20.53 -18.41 -46.36
N ARG A 30 -19.58 -18.57 -47.29
CA ARG A 30 -19.67 -18.15 -48.70
C ARG A 30 -20.86 -18.82 -49.43
N PRO A 31 -21.55 -18.12 -50.35
CA PRO A 31 -22.48 -18.75 -51.28
C PRO A 31 -21.76 -19.26 -52.54
N THR A 32 -22.22 -20.41 -53.04
CA THR A 32 -21.93 -20.96 -54.38
C THR A 32 -22.83 -20.26 -55.42
N PRO A 33 -22.42 -20.18 -56.71
CA PRO A 33 -23.09 -19.37 -57.71
C PRO A 33 -24.13 -20.20 -58.49
N GLN A 34 -25.29 -19.62 -58.79
CA GLN A 34 -25.86 -19.57 -60.16
C GLN A 34 -27.25 -18.92 -60.25
N SER A 35 -27.48 -18.38 -61.45
CA SER A 35 -28.73 -18.10 -62.16
C SER A 35 -29.64 -16.96 -61.67
N SER A 36 -29.40 -15.79 -62.25
CA SER A 36 -30.28 -15.13 -63.23
C SER A 36 -31.78 -14.95 -62.94
N GLN A 37 -32.19 -13.70 -63.14
CA GLN A 37 -33.47 -13.21 -63.66
C GLN A 37 -34.54 -12.65 -62.69
N VAL A 38 -34.77 -11.34 -62.91
CA VAL A 38 -36.06 -10.68 -63.15
C VAL A 38 -37.01 -10.50 -61.95
N GLY A 39 -37.07 -9.26 -61.46
CA GLY A 39 -38.20 -8.37 -61.77
C GLY A 39 -39.51 -8.52 -60.99
N SER A 40 -39.83 -7.41 -60.30
CA SER A 40 -41.16 -6.82 -60.11
C SER A 40 -42.09 -7.33 -59.00
N ALA A 41 -42.29 -6.42 -58.04
CA ALA A 41 -43.54 -5.72 -57.73
C ALA A 41 -44.79 -6.45 -57.22
N SER A 42 -45.42 -5.74 -56.27
CA SER A 42 -46.86 -5.60 -55.97
C SER A 42 -47.50 -6.55 -54.94
N GLN A 43 -47.65 -5.99 -53.73
CA GLN A 43 -48.94 -5.64 -53.09
C GLN A 43 -50.14 -6.56 -53.33
N SER A 44 -50.75 -7.01 -52.23
CA SER A 44 -52.19 -6.79 -52.02
C SER A 44 -52.50 -6.65 -50.53
N GLN A 45 -53.23 -5.58 -50.24
CA GLN A 45 -53.86 -5.22 -48.98
C GLN A 45 -55.12 -6.07 -48.77
N ILE A 46 -55.48 -6.36 -47.52
CA ILE A 46 -56.88 -6.32 -47.08
C ILE A 46 -56.95 -5.65 -45.69
N SER A 47 -57.72 -4.58 -45.66
CA SER A 47 -58.08 -3.71 -44.54
C SER A 47 -59.15 -4.35 -43.64
N ILE A 48 -59.28 -3.88 -42.40
CA ILE A 48 -60.49 -3.22 -41.83
C ILE A 48 -60.25 -2.91 -40.33
N PRO A 49 -60.71 -1.75 -39.81
CA PRO A 49 -60.39 -1.26 -38.47
C PRO A 49 -61.57 -1.42 -37.48
N ALA A 50 -61.28 -1.30 -36.18
CA ALA A 50 -61.94 -0.39 -35.23
C ALA A 50 -61.86 -0.92 -33.77
N GLN A 51 -61.61 0.04 -32.88
CA GLN A 51 -61.52 -0.08 -31.43
C GLN A 51 -62.87 -0.43 -30.78
N SER A 52 -62.83 -1.10 -29.62
CA SER A 52 -63.59 -0.67 -28.43
C SER A 52 -63.12 -1.42 -27.18
N VAL A 53 -63.16 -0.69 -26.07
CA VAL A 53 -62.82 -1.04 -24.69
C VAL A 53 -64.09 -1.54 -23.99
N GLN A 54 -64.02 -2.61 -23.18
CA GLN A 54 -64.44 -2.64 -21.76
C GLN A 54 -64.51 -4.05 -21.12
N LEU A 55 -63.86 -4.13 -19.95
CA LEU A 55 -64.25 -4.75 -18.67
C LEU A 55 -64.42 -6.28 -18.48
N GLN A 56 -63.53 -6.83 -17.63
CA GLN A 56 -63.68 -7.80 -16.49
C GLN A 56 -64.35 -9.18 -16.74
N PRO A 57 -63.99 -10.28 -16.03
CA PRO A 57 -64.04 -10.37 -14.56
C PRO A 57 -63.04 -11.34 -13.86
N SER A 58 -63.29 -11.51 -12.57
CA SER A 58 -62.60 -12.15 -11.44
C SER A 58 -62.67 -13.68 -11.29
N GLN A 59 -61.73 -14.19 -10.46
CA GLN A 59 -61.80 -15.27 -9.44
C GLN A 59 -60.98 -16.59 -9.62
N ARG A 60 -60.05 -16.75 -8.64
CA ARG A 60 -59.71 -17.86 -7.72
C ARG A 60 -58.88 -19.11 -8.15
N GLU A 61 -57.77 -19.25 -7.36
CA GLU A 61 -57.10 -20.44 -6.78
C GLU A 61 -56.36 -21.42 -7.73
N SER A 62 -55.12 -21.91 -7.50
CA SER A 62 -54.31 -22.12 -6.29
C SER A 62 -52.81 -22.40 -6.61
N ARG A 63 -51.96 -22.34 -5.56
CA ARG A 63 -50.62 -22.96 -5.30
C ARG A 63 -49.28 -22.24 -5.63
N ASP A 64 -48.60 -21.94 -4.52
CA ASP A 64 -47.17 -22.09 -4.15
C ASP A 64 -46.06 -21.11 -4.62
N GLN A 65 -45.48 -20.45 -3.59
CA GLN A 65 -44.04 -20.29 -3.23
C GLN A 65 -43.07 -19.60 -4.22
N ASN A 66 -42.08 -18.77 -3.85
CA ASN A 66 -41.57 -18.17 -2.61
C ASN A 66 -40.57 -17.08 -3.07
N GLY A 67 -40.43 -15.96 -2.35
CA GLY A 67 -39.41 -14.94 -2.65
C GLY A 67 -39.74 -13.55 -2.08
N GLY A 68 -39.02 -13.17 -1.03
CA GLY A 68 -39.42 -12.14 -0.08
C GLY A 68 -38.99 -10.70 -0.38
N SER A 69 -39.48 -9.80 0.47
CA SER A 69 -38.91 -8.46 0.67
C SER A 69 -39.19 -7.94 2.09
N SER A 70 -38.20 -7.18 2.57
CA SER A 70 -38.31 -5.99 3.41
C SER A 70 -38.59 -6.11 4.92
N ALA A 71 -37.69 -5.43 5.62
CA ALA A 71 -37.92 -4.33 6.55
C ALA A 71 -38.40 -4.62 7.98
N ALA A 72 -37.57 -4.10 8.88
CA ALA A 72 -37.86 -3.78 10.26
C ALA A 72 -39.16 -2.98 10.43
N GLN A 73 -39.98 -3.40 11.39
CA GLN A 73 -40.42 -2.62 12.56
C GLN A 73 -41.70 -3.27 13.12
N ALA A 74 -41.63 -3.78 14.35
CA ALA A 74 -42.70 -3.75 15.35
C ALA A 74 -42.26 -4.57 16.58
N THR A 75 -41.68 -3.88 17.55
CA THR A 75 -41.60 -4.32 18.94
C THR A 75 -42.94 -4.02 19.62
N GLU A 76 -43.59 -5.04 20.18
CA GLU A 76 -44.03 -5.11 21.59
C GLU A 76 -45.18 -6.11 21.79
N ALA A 77 -45.02 -6.90 22.87
CA ALA A 77 -46.01 -7.63 23.65
C ALA A 77 -46.87 -8.70 22.96
N VAL A 78 -46.66 -9.97 23.33
CA VAL A 78 -47.45 -10.66 24.36
C VAL A 78 -46.68 -11.91 24.80
N SER A 79 -46.23 -11.88 26.06
CA SER A 79 -45.89 -13.07 26.84
C SER A 79 -47.15 -13.90 27.11
N ARG A 80 -47.07 -15.23 26.99
CA ARG A 80 -47.41 -16.21 28.04
C ARG A 80 -47.52 -17.64 27.49
N ASP A 81 -46.64 -18.47 28.05
CA ASP A 81 -46.87 -19.79 28.66
C ASP A 81 -47.30 -20.97 27.78
N ILE A 82 -46.48 -22.03 27.78
CA ILE A 82 -46.67 -23.15 28.73
C ILE A 82 -45.30 -23.81 29.00
N GLU A 83 -45.15 -24.15 30.28
CA GLU A 83 -44.00 -24.64 31.02
C GLU A 83 -43.50 -26.05 30.63
N GLY A 84 -42.24 -26.32 31.02
CA GLY A 84 -41.90 -27.57 31.70
C GLY A 84 -41.32 -28.70 30.87
N ASN A 85 -40.00 -28.73 30.73
CA ASN A 85 -39.25 -29.88 31.24
C ASN A 85 -37.76 -29.52 31.44
N THR A 86 -37.47 -29.00 32.63
CA THR A 86 -36.14 -28.99 33.21
C THR A 86 -35.78 -30.43 33.61
N THR A 87 -35.09 -31.15 32.73
CA THR A 87 -34.13 -32.14 33.22
C THR A 87 -32.88 -31.38 33.66
N PRO A 88 -32.54 -31.35 34.96
CA PRO A 88 -31.26 -30.83 35.40
C PRO A 88 -30.20 -31.75 34.77
N ILE A 89 -29.37 -31.20 33.90
CA ILE A 89 -28.08 -31.83 33.65
C ILE A 89 -27.42 -31.91 35.03
N PRO A 90 -26.94 -33.08 35.48
CA PRO A 90 -26.30 -33.17 36.77
C PRO A 90 -25.19 -32.12 36.77
N VAL A 91 -25.29 -31.17 37.69
CA VAL A 91 -24.13 -30.40 38.13
C VAL A 91 -23.22 -31.45 38.74
N VAL A 92 -22.40 -32.07 37.88
CA VAL A 92 -21.21 -32.74 38.34
C VAL A 92 -20.47 -31.64 39.09
N PRO A 93 -20.24 -31.79 40.40
CA PRO A 93 -19.45 -30.81 41.12
C PRO A 93 -18.15 -30.73 40.33
N ILE A 94 -17.87 -29.57 39.74
CA ILE A 94 -16.56 -29.29 39.18
C ILE A 94 -15.67 -29.39 40.41
N GLN A 95 -15.00 -30.54 40.56
CA GLN A 95 -13.83 -30.61 41.40
C GLN A 95 -12.98 -29.43 40.92
N ASP A 96 -12.60 -28.55 41.85
CA ASP A 96 -11.72 -27.41 41.64
C ASP A 96 -10.32 -27.90 41.21
N ASP A 97 -10.26 -28.68 40.14
CA ASP A 97 -9.04 -28.98 39.42
C ASP A 97 -8.71 -27.67 38.70
N LYS A 98 -7.91 -26.85 39.37
CA LYS A 98 -7.31 -25.62 38.84
C LYS A 98 -6.29 -25.92 37.73
N THR A 99 -6.49 -27.02 37.00
CA THR A 99 -5.60 -27.56 35.98
C THR A 99 -6.19 -27.40 34.57
N PHE A 100 -5.40 -26.82 33.67
CA PHE A 100 -5.83 -26.48 32.31
C PHE A 100 -4.77 -26.91 31.28
N CYS A 101 -5.20 -27.08 30.04
CA CYS A 101 -4.35 -27.38 28.90
C CYS A 101 -4.48 -26.31 27.81
N PRO A 102 -3.38 -25.90 27.14
CA PRO A 102 -3.49 -24.97 26.01
C PRO A 102 -4.25 -25.61 24.84
N LEU A 103 -5.41 -25.05 24.50
CA LEU A 103 -6.33 -25.61 23.49
C LEU A 103 -5.62 -25.90 22.16
N MET A 104 -4.81 -24.93 21.71
CA MET A 104 -4.09 -25.07 20.44
C MET A 104 -2.98 -26.14 20.49
N ALA A 105 -2.41 -26.41 21.66
CA ALA A 105 -1.43 -27.50 21.81
C ALA A 105 -2.13 -28.86 21.80
N VAL A 106 -3.30 -28.98 22.46
CA VAL A 106 -4.14 -30.19 22.44
C VAL A 106 -4.61 -30.51 21.01
N SER A 107 -5.06 -29.51 20.24
CA SER A 107 -5.49 -29.70 18.85
C SER A 107 -4.40 -30.29 17.92
N ARG A 108 -3.14 -30.23 18.35
CA ARG A 108 -1.96 -30.70 17.61
C ARG A 108 -1.26 -31.88 18.27
N PHE A 109 -1.86 -32.44 19.33
CA PHE A 109 -1.29 -33.51 20.12
C PHE A 109 -0.78 -34.70 19.30
N PRO A 110 -1.54 -35.28 18.35
CA PRO A 110 -1.08 -36.47 17.63
C PRO A 110 0.20 -36.22 16.82
N TYR A 111 0.35 -35.03 16.25
CA TYR A 111 1.50 -34.70 15.40
C TYR A 111 2.77 -34.34 16.20
N ARG A 112 2.65 -34.10 17.52
CA ARG A 112 3.77 -33.65 18.36
C ARG A 112 4.19 -34.67 19.41
N HIS A 113 3.23 -35.36 20.01
CA HIS A 113 3.47 -36.22 21.17
C HIS A 113 3.33 -37.71 20.86
N ILE A 114 2.80 -38.08 19.69
CA ILE A 114 2.68 -39.46 19.23
C ILE A 114 3.64 -39.67 18.06
N LYS A 115 4.40 -40.77 18.07
CA LYS A 115 5.34 -41.15 17.00
C LYS A 115 4.83 -42.39 16.26
N GLY A 116 5.21 -42.52 14.99
CA GLY A 116 4.89 -43.69 14.16
C GLY A 116 3.44 -43.73 13.66
N GLU A 117 3.00 -44.91 13.18
CA GLU A 117 1.69 -45.12 12.55
C GLU A 117 0.49 -44.83 13.46
N LEU A 118 0.68 -44.93 14.78
CA LEU A 118 -0.33 -44.57 15.77
C LEU A 118 -0.72 -43.08 15.69
N SER A 119 0.24 -42.20 15.35
CA SER A 119 -0.02 -40.76 15.19
C SER A 119 -1.01 -40.49 14.06
N GLN A 120 -0.80 -41.12 12.90
CA GLN A 120 -1.67 -40.99 11.73
C GLN A 120 -3.06 -41.59 12.00
N THR A 121 -3.11 -42.72 12.72
CA THR A 121 -4.36 -43.38 13.08
C THR A 121 -5.20 -42.53 14.03
N VAL A 122 -4.57 -41.95 15.05
CA VAL A 122 -5.22 -41.02 15.99
C VAL A 122 -5.69 -39.75 15.27
N ALA A 123 -4.83 -39.15 14.45
CA ALA A 123 -5.16 -37.94 13.69
C ALA A 123 -6.38 -38.16 12.79
N ARG A 124 -6.35 -39.20 11.95
CA ARG A 124 -7.44 -39.51 11.01
C ARG A 124 -8.79 -39.76 11.69
N LYS A 125 -8.78 -40.43 12.85
CA LYS A 125 -10.02 -40.83 13.55
C LYS A 125 -10.60 -39.70 14.39
N PHE A 126 -9.77 -38.87 15.03
CA PHE A 126 -10.21 -37.92 16.06
C PHE A 126 -9.86 -36.44 15.81
N PHE A 127 -8.97 -36.10 14.86
CA PHE A 127 -8.48 -34.73 14.66
C PHE A 127 -8.70 -34.18 13.23
N ASP A 128 -8.42 -34.99 12.21
CA ASP A 128 -8.53 -34.62 10.81
C ASP A 128 -9.98 -34.35 10.39
N GLY A 129 -10.16 -33.51 9.37
CA GLY A 129 -11.49 -33.18 8.85
C GLY A 129 -12.34 -32.31 9.79
N GLY A 130 -11.73 -31.70 10.82
CA GLY A 130 -12.44 -30.82 11.75
C GLY A 130 -13.00 -31.52 12.98
N LYS A 131 -12.90 -32.85 13.08
CA LYS A 131 -13.48 -33.68 14.15
C LYS A 131 -13.07 -33.26 15.57
N PHE A 132 -11.86 -32.72 15.76
CA PHE A 132 -11.44 -32.18 17.05
C PHE A 132 -12.29 -30.96 17.47
N TRP A 133 -12.66 -30.13 16.50
CA TRP A 133 -13.39 -28.88 16.70
C TRP A 133 -14.91 -29.07 16.77
N GLU A 134 -15.43 -30.18 16.25
CA GLU A 134 -16.87 -30.55 16.29
C GLU A 134 -17.32 -31.07 17.66
N ARG A 135 -16.43 -31.01 18.66
CA ARG A 135 -16.69 -31.40 20.05
C ARG A 135 -16.92 -30.17 20.90
N THR A 136 -17.69 -30.34 21.97
CA THR A 136 -17.89 -29.28 22.98
C THR A 136 -16.63 -29.13 23.83
N TRP A 137 -16.02 -27.94 23.80
CA TRP A 137 -14.91 -27.55 24.66
C TRP A 137 -15.30 -26.33 25.48
N ASP A 138 -15.04 -26.37 26.79
CA ASP A 138 -15.17 -25.22 27.68
C ASP A 138 -13.91 -24.36 27.53
N ILE A 139 -14.06 -23.19 26.92
CA ILE A 139 -12.93 -22.31 26.62
C ILE A 139 -12.74 -21.33 27.77
N TYR A 140 -11.53 -21.33 28.30
CA TYR A 140 -11.02 -20.33 29.22
C TYR A 140 -9.93 -19.51 28.52
N TYR A 141 -9.68 -18.30 29.00
CA TYR A 141 -8.54 -17.51 28.57
C TYR A 141 -7.78 -16.95 29.77
N ILE A 142 -6.48 -16.79 29.59
CA ILE A 142 -5.64 -16.05 30.52
C ILE A 142 -4.76 -15.08 29.74
N GLN A 143 -4.53 -13.89 30.28
CA GLN A 143 -3.63 -12.90 29.69
C GLN A 143 -2.22 -13.11 30.26
N PRO A 144 -1.26 -13.64 29.49
CA PRO A 144 0.11 -13.76 29.97
C PRO A 144 0.74 -12.37 30.15
N PRO A 145 1.75 -12.22 31.02
CA PRO A 145 2.54 -10.99 31.08
C PRO A 145 3.12 -10.64 29.71
N SER A 146 3.16 -9.35 29.36
CA SER A 146 3.54 -8.88 28.02
C SER A 146 4.92 -9.36 27.55
N ARG A 147 5.82 -9.71 28.49
CA ARG A 147 7.13 -10.29 28.21
C ARG A 147 7.07 -11.73 27.68
N VAL A 148 6.00 -12.46 28.01
CA VAL A 148 5.77 -13.87 27.64
C VAL A 148 4.99 -13.99 26.33
N SER A 149 3.86 -13.30 26.22
CA SER A 149 3.05 -13.28 25.00
C SER A 149 2.15 -12.04 24.97
N PRO A 150 2.09 -11.31 23.85
CA PRO A 150 1.16 -10.19 23.69
C PRO A 150 -0.29 -10.65 23.43
N ARG A 151 -0.51 -11.94 23.15
CA ARG A 151 -1.83 -12.54 22.90
C ARG A 151 -2.31 -13.35 24.10
N ALA A 152 -3.63 -13.33 24.32
CA ALA A 152 -4.29 -14.18 25.29
C ALA A 152 -4.06 -15.66 24.97
N LEU A 153 -3.88 -16.48 25.99
CA LEU A 153 -3.73 -17.92 25.86
C LEU A 153 -5.09 -18.59 26.07
N LEU A 154 -5.57 -19.32 25.07
CA LEU A 154 -6.80 -20.13 25.16
C LEU A 154 -6.52 -21.47 25.83
N LEU A 155 -7.37 -21.81 26.81
CA LEU A 155 -7.23 -22.93 27.72
C LEU A 155 -8.51 -23.78 27.71
N VAL A 156 -8.36 -25.08 27.98
CA VAL A 156 -9.46 -26.01 28.27
C VAL A 156 -9.19 -26.74 29.58
N PRO A 157 -10.21 -27.09 30.39
CA PRO A 157 -10.02 -27.88 31.60
C PRO A 157 -9.30 -29.21 31.31
N ALA A 158 -8.34 -29.57 32.16
CA ALA A 158 -7.56 -30.81 31.96
C ALA A 158 -8.45 -32.06 31.98
N ASP A 159 -9.58 -32.04 32.70
CA ASP A 159 -10.55 -33.14 32.71
C ASP A 159 -11.21 -33.39 31.38
N GLN A 160 -11.54 -32.33 30.62
CA GLN A 160 -12.08 -32.49 29.26
C GLN A 160 -11.05 -33.16 28.35
N VAL A 161 -9.76 -32.84 28.51
CA VAL A 161 -8.67 -33.47 27.76
C VAL A 161 -8.45 -34.92 28.20
N ARG A 162 -8.48 -35.21 29.51
CA ARG A 162 -8.38 -36.58 30.05
C ARG A 162 -9.53 -37.46 29.57
N ALA A 163 -10.75 -36.96 29.59
CA ALA A 163 -11.93 -37.66 29.06
C ALA A 163 -11.78 -37.95 27.55
N PHE A 164 -11.31 -36.96 26.78
CA PHE A 164 -11.05 -37.15 25.36
C PHE A 164 -9.94 -38.19 25.10
N PHE A 165 -8.86 -38.17 25.87
CA PHE A 165 -7.80 -39.18 25.73
C PHE A 165 -8.27 -40.58 26.15
N LYS A 166 -9.13 -40.70 27.17
CA LYS A 166 -9.75 -41.97 27.56
C LYS A 166 -10.61 -42.56 26.43
N GLU A 167 -11.33 -41.72 25.71
CA GLU A 167 -12.08 -42.13 24.52
C GLU A 167 -11.15 -42.67 23.42
N ILE A 168 -10.06 -41.94 23.10
CA ILE A 168 -9.07 -42.39 22.12
C ILE A 168 -8.44 -43.72 22.55
N ASN A 169 -8.05 -43.83 23.82
CA ASN A 169 -7.44 -45.03 24.42
C ASN A 169 -8.37 -46.24 24.33
N THR A 170 -9.65 -46.06 24.61
CA THR A 170 -10.65 -47.13 24.50
C THR A 170 -10.86 -47.54 23.05
N ALA A 171 -10.96 -46.57 22.13
CA ALA A 171 -11.28 -46.80 20.73
C ALA A 171 -10.12 -47.34 19.88
N LEU A 172 -8.87 -47.14 20.32
CA LEU A 172 -7.65 -47.56 19.61
C LEU A 172 -6.78 -48.53 20.42
N ARG A 173 -7.21 -48.92 21.63
CA ARG A 173 -6.44 -49.75 22.58
C ARG A 173 -5.02 -49.22 22.81
N CYS A 174 -4.90 -47.91 23.01
CA CYS A 174 -3.65 -47.21 23.29
C CYS A 174 -3.65 -46.57 24.69
N ASN A 175 -2.55 -45.94 25.08
CA ASN A 175 -2.39 -45.29 26.39
C ASN A 175 -1.82 -43.87 26.27
N LEU A 176 -2.63 -42.94 25.79
CA LEU A 176 -2.36 -41.52 25.74
C LEU A 176 -2.66 -40.87 27.09
N THR A 177 -1.72 -40.06 27.57
CA THR A 177 -1.84 -39.27 28.79
C THR A 177 -1.40 -37.82 28.54
N ILE A 178 -1.86 -36.89 29.38
CA ILE A 178 -1.43 -35.50 29.31
C ILE A 178 0.03 -35.43 29.77
N PRO A 179 0.96 -34.89 28.95
CA PRO A 179 2.35 -34.77 29.35
C PRO A 179 2.52 -33.83 30.55
N ALA A 180 3.48 -34.14 31.41
CA ALA A 180 3.74 -33.40 32.64
C ALA A 180 3.96 -31.87 32.42
N GLU A 181 3.73 -31.07 33.47
CA GLU A 181 3.80 -29.59 33.46
C GLU A 181 5.06 -29.01 32.81
N LYS A 182 6.20 -29.71 32.91
CA LYS A 182 7.47 -29.30 32.30
C LYS A 182 7.40 -29.15 30.77
N GLN A 183 6.42 -29.76 30.11
CA GLN A 183 6.20 -29.64 28.65
C GLN A 183 5.18 -28.56 28.26
N GLY A 184 4.62 -27.81 29.23
CA GLY A 184 3.65 -26.74 28.96
C GLY A 184 2.27 -27.22 28.49
N MET A 185 1.98 -28.53 28.64
CA MET A 185 0.71 -29.14 28.25
C MET A 185 -0.32 -29.17 29.37
N GLN A 186 0.13 -29.08 30.62
CA GLN A 186 -0.71 -28.98 31.81
C GLN A 186 -0.23 -27.77 32.61
N LEU A 187 -1.19 -26.93 33.02
CA LEU A 187 -1.01 -25.69 33.75
C LEU A 187 -1.82 -25.77 35.03
N THR A 188 -1.22 -25.44 36.17
CA THR A 188 -1.87 -25.56 37.48
C THR A 188 -1.91 -24.17 38.15
N PHE A 189 -3.09 -23.70 38.54
CA PHE A 189 -3.32 -22.36 39.07
C PHE A 189 -3.71 -22.40 40.55
N ASP A 190 -2.84 -22.94 41.42
CA ASP A 190 -3.18 -23.18 42.83
C ASP A 190 -3.14 -21.94 43.72
N ASN A 191 -2.41 -20.90 43.30
CA ASN A 191 -2.19 -19.69 44.08
C ASN A 191 -3.30 -18.64 43.84
N PRO A 192 -4.10 -18.28 44.86
CA PRO A 192 -5.18 -17.29 44.73
C PRO A 192 -4.69 -15.85 44.51
N ASN A 193 -3.41 -15.56 44.80
CA ASN A 193 -2.82 -14.23 44.63
C ASN A 193 -2.33 -13.97 43.19
N LEU A 194 -2.36 -14.99 42.33
CA LEU A 194 -1.95 -14.89 40.93
C LEU A 194 -3.16 -14.93 39.99
N PRO A 195 -3.07 -14.32 38.79
CA PRO A 195 -4.19 -14.34 37.86
C PRO A 195 -4.59 -15.78 37.48
N SER A 196 -5.90 -16.05 37.51
CA SER A 196 -6.48 -17.33 37.12
C SER A 196 -7.18 -17.26 35.76
N PRO A 197 -7.34 -18.39 35.04
CA PRO A 197 -8.07 -18.45 33.79
C PRO A 197 -9.54 -18.03 33.95
N LYS A 198 -10.03 -17.19 33.04
CA LYS A 198 -11.42 -16.71 33.00
C LYS A 198 -12.21 -17.51 31.97
N PHE A 199 -13.40 -17.96 32.35
CA PHE A 199 -14.30 -18.65 31.43
C PHE A 199 -14.75 -17.70 30.32
N LEU A 200 -14.64 -18.15 29.07
CA LEU A 200 -14.99 -17.38 27.87
C LEU A 200 -16.29 -17.87 27.23
N GLY A 201 -16.56 -19.18 27.30
CA GLY A 201 -17.76 -19.80 26.73
C GLY A 201 -17.49 -21.22 26.20
N GLN A 202 -18.54 -21.91 25.75
CA GLN A 202 -18.42 -23.23 25.15
C GLN A 202 -18.26 -23.11 23.63
N CYS A 203 -17.32 -23.85 23.04
CA CYS A 203 -17.20 -23.96 21.58
C CYS A 203 -17.52 -25.37 21.10
N THR A 204 -18.26 -25.46 19.99
CA THR A 204 -18.63 -26.71 19.30
C THR A 204 -18.20 -26.73 17.83
N SER A 205 -17.49 -25.68 17.41
CA SER A 205 -16.91 -25.56 16.07
C SER A 205 -15.71 -24.61 16.10
N ARG A 206 -14.85 -24.71 15.08
CA ARG A 206 -13.70 -23.81 14.93
C ARG A 206 -14.12 -22.35 14.76
N GLN A 207 -15.21 -22.10 14.02
CA GLN A 207 -15.77 -20.76 13.83
C GLN A 207 -16.28 -20.17 15.15
N MET A 208 -16.92 -20.98 16.00
CA MET A 208 -17.38 -20.55 17.33
C MET A 208 -16.20 -20.19 18.23
N LYS A 209 -15.13 -20.99 18.21
CA LYS A 209 -13.89 -20.67 18.91
C LYS A 209 -13.32 -19.33 18.45
N ASP A 210 -13.24 -19.07 17.15
CA ASP A 210 -12.65 -17.83 16.61
C ASP A 210 -13.52 -16.61 16.98
N ARG A 211 -14.85 -16.78 17.02
CA ARG A 211 -15.80 -15.77 17.52
C ARG A 211 -15.61 -15.49 19.02
N LEU A 212 -15.44 -16.52 19.85
CA LEU A 212 -15.20 -16.36 21.28
C LEU A 212 -13.85 -15.65 21.53
N GLU A 213 -12.80 -16.02 20.80
CA GLU A 213 -11.48 -15.37 20.91
C GLU A 213 -11.54 -13.87 20.57
N SER A 214 -12.37 -13.47 19.58
CA SER A 214 -12.57 -12.06 19.23
C SER A 214 -13.25 -11.22 20.31
N GLN A 215 -13.92 -11.85 21.28
CA GLN A 215 -14.62 -11.17 22.38
C GLN A 215 -13.71 -10.94 23.59
N ILE A 216 -12.46 -11.43 23.56
CA ILE A 216 -11.49 -11.21 24.63
C ILE A 216 -11.12 -9.72 24.67
N PRO A 217 -11.33 -9.03 25.81
CA PRO A 217 -10.98 -7.61 25.92
C PRO A 217 -9.48 -7.39 25.68
N PRO A 218 -9.08 -6.34 24.95
CA PRO A 218 -7.67 -5.99 24.80
C PRO A 218 -7.06 -5.75 26.18
N GLY A 219 -5.94 -6.43 26.46
CA GLY A 219 -5.37 -6.55 27.80
C GLY A 219 -5.14 -5.21 28.49
N SER A 220 -6.03 -4.85 29.42
CA SER A 220 -5.91 -3.67 30.28
C SER A 220 -5.62 -4.14 31.71
N THR A 221 -4.37 -4.48 32.00
CA THR A 221 -3.90 -4.55 33.39
C THR A 221 -2.39 -4.36 33.43
N ARG A 222 -1.98 -3.13 33.78
CA ARG A 222 -0.73 -2.92 34.52
C ARG A 222 -0.90 -3.62 35.86
N LEU A 223 -0.42 -4.85 36.00
CA LEU A 223 0.03 -5.28 37.31
C LEU A 223 1.48 -4.82 37.39
N SER A 224 1.70 -3.75 38.18
CA SER A 224 3.02 -3.37 38.65
C SER A 224 3.66 -4.65 39.19
N ALA A 225 4.82 -5.04 38.65
CA ALA A 225 5.59 -6.13 39.23
C ALA A 225 5.75 -5.81 40.73
N PRO A 226 5.35 -6.71 41.65
CA PRO A 226 5.63 -6.53 43.06
C PRO A 226 7.12 -6.24 43.23
N SER A 227 7.44 -5.19 43.95
CA SER A 227 8.83 -4.82 44.24
C SER A 227 9.42 -5.87 45.18
N GLY A 228 10.00 -6.92 44.61
CA GLY A 228 10.60 -8.04 45.32
C GLY A 228 10.50 -9.28 44.44
N MET A 229 11.59 -10.02 44.25
CA MET A 229 11.56 -11.27 43.52
C MET A 229 10.70 -12.31 44.26
N ASP A 230 9.40 -12.32 44.02
CA ASP A 230 8.52 -13.43 44.40
C ASP A 230 8.85 -14.61 43.47
N GLU A 231 9.58 -15.60 43.99
CA GLU A 231 9.90 -16.84 43.27
C GLU A 231 8.64 -17.51 42.70
N GLU A 232 7.49 -17.33 43.35
CA GLU A 232 6.16 -17.78 42.91
C GLU A 232 5.68 -17.10 41.63
N TYR A 233 5.84 -15.79 41.50
CA TYR A 233 5.47 -15.07 40.27
C TYR A 233 6.39 -15.44 39.10
N LEU A 234 7.70 -15.64 39.36
CA LEU A 234 8.65 -16.15 38.36
C LEU A 234 8.37 -17.60 37.95
N ALA A 235 7.86 -18.43 38.85
CA ALA A 235 7.39 -19.78 38.52
C ALA A 235 6.14 -19.73 37.63
N TYR A 236 5.20 -18.83 37.93
CA TYR A 236 4.01 -18.56 37.12
C TYR A 236 4.34 -18.03 35.71
N GLU A 237 5.26 -17.08 35.58
CA GLU A 237 5.72 -16.60 34.27
C GLU A 237 6.37 -17.72 33.44
N ARG A 238 7.24 -18.53 34.06
CA ARG A 238 7.87 -19.68 33.41
C ARG A 238 6.84 -20.73 32.98
N MET A 239 5.79 -20.94 33.77
CA MET A 239 4.69 -21.83 33.44
C MET A 239 3.95 -21.35 32.18
N LEU A 240 3.57 -20.06 32.13
CA LEU A 240 2.88 -19.48 30.98
C LEU A 240 3.76 -19.43 29.71
N ASP A 241 5.07 -19.20 29.85
CA ASP A 241 6.01 -19.23 28.72
C ASP A 241 6.13 -20.61 28.08
N ARG A 242 6.17 -21.67 28.90
CA ARG A 242 6.16 -23.05 28.40
C ARG A 242 4.88 -23.36 27.63
N ALA A 243 3.72 -22.96 28.14
CA ALA A 243 2.45 -23.15 27.44
C ALA A 243 2.34 -22.33 26.15
N CYS A 244 2.80 -21.09 26.14
CA CYS A 244 2.87 -20.28 24.92
C CYS A 244 3.84 -20.88 23.89
N SER A 245 4.92 -21.50 24.36
CA SER A 245 5.87 -22.20 23.48
C SER A 245 5.28 -23.50 22.92
N ALA A 246 4.49 -24.24 23.72
CA ALA A 246 3.79 -25.45 23.29
C ALA A 246 2.73 -25.17 22.19
N THR A 247 2.21 -23.94 22.08
CA THR A 247 1.24 -23.55 21.03
C THR A 247 1.90 -23.02 19.74
N LYS A 248 3.17 -22.62 19.76
CA LYS A 248 3.90 -22.09 18.58
C LYS A 248 4.20 -23.20 17.56
N ASN A 249 4.12 -22.91 16.26
CA ASN A 249 4.69 -23.78 15.22
C ASN A 249 6.22 -23.73 15.30
N LYS A 250 6.89 -24.86 15.06
CA LYS A 250 8.37 -24.95 15.09
C LYS A 250 8.97 -23.77 14.31
N LYS A 251 9.79 -22.95 14.99
CA LYS A 251 10.58 -21.88 14.37
C LYS A 251 11.35 -22.45 13.18
N THR A 252 11.42 -21.67 12.11
CA THR A 252 12.31 -21.87 10.96
C THR A 252 13.71 -22.23 11.44
N SER A 253 14.19 -23.39 10.98
CA SER A 253 15.51 -23.94 11.29
C SER A 253 16.63 -22.92 10.99
N LYS A 254 17.70 -22.89 11.81
CA LYS A 254 18.97 -22.21 11.50
C LYS A 254 19.45 -22.52 10.07
N ALA A 255 19.14 -23.70 9.54
CA ALA A 255 19.43 -24.08 8.15
C ALA A 255 18.69 -23.23 7.10
N LYS A 256 17.45 -22.77 7.38
CA LYS A 256 16.70 -21.88 6.48
C LYS A 256 17.22 -20.45 6.54
N GLN A 257 17.77 -20.03 7.69
CA GLN A 257 18.42 -18.73 7.85
C GLN A 257 19.79 -18.71 7.14
N GLN A 258 20.53 -19.82 7.21
CA GLN A 258 21.78 -20.03 6.47
C GLN A 258 21.55 -20.15 4.95
N SER A 259 20.49 -20.85 4.53
CA SER A 259 20.05 -20.89 3.13
C SER A 259 19.63 -19.52 2.61
N ARG A 260 18.92 -18.70 3.43
CA ARG A 260 18.59 -17.31 3.04
C ARG A 260 19.83 -16.45 2.82
N LEU A 261 20.86 -16.60 3.66
CA LEU A 261 22.12 -15.84 3.51
C LEU A 261 22.94 -16.32 2.30
N GLN A 262 23.07 -17.64 2.10
CA GLN A 262 23.73 -18.20 0.91
C GLN A 262 23.01 -17.78 -0.38
N ASN A 263 21.67 -17.74 -0.37
CA ASN A 263 20.89 -17.30 -1.52
C ASN A 263 21.08 -15.80 -1.81
N GLN A 264 21.24 -14.96 -0.78
CA GLN A 264 21.53 -13.53 -0.95
C GLN A 264 22.91 -13.29 -1.58
N ILE A 265 23.94 -14.02 -1.15
CA ILE A 265 25.29 -13.94 -1.71
C ILE A 265 25.25 -14.34 -3.20
N ARG A 266 24.66 -15.48 -3.52
CA ARG A 266 24.49 -15.96 -4.92
C ARG A 266 23.77 -14.95 -5.81
N THR A 267 22.78 -14.23 -5.28
CA THR A 267 22.03 -13.22 -6.05
C THR A 267 22.92 -12.04 -6.44
N VAL A 268 23.73 -11.54 -5.49
CA VAL A 268 24.62 -10.39 -5.71
C VAL A 268 25.74 -10.74 -6.68
N GLU A 269 26.30 -11.94 -6.56
CA GLU A 269 27.31 -12.46 -7.48
C GLU A 269 26.75 -12.62 -8.90
N CYS A 270 25.56 -13.22 -9.04
CA CYS A 270 24.89 -13.38 -10.33
C CYS A 270 24.59 -12.02 -10.99
N LEU A 271 24.02 -11.07 -10.25
CA LEU A 271 23.74 -9.72 -10.75
C LEU A 271 25.02 -9.00 -11.18
N THR A 272 26.10 -9.12 -10.41
CA THR A 272 27.40 -8.51 -10.74
C THR A 272 27.95 -9.04 -12.05
N ARG A 273 27.98 -10.37 -12.23
CA ARG A 273 28.45 -10.99 -13.47
C ARG A 273 27.59 -10.58 -14.66
N LEU A 274 26.27 -10.61 -14.49
CA LEU A 274 25.30 -10.17 -15.48
C LEU A 274 25.51 -8.72 -15.93
N GLN A 275 25.68 -7.78 -14.99
CA GLN A 275 25.99 -6.38 -15.31
C GLN A 275 27.30 -6.25 -16.10
N SER A 276 28.33 -7.00 -15.74
CA SER A 276 29.58 -7.03 -16.50
C SER A 276 29.40 -7.66 -17.89
N TYR A 277 28.62 -8.74 -18.02
CA TYR A 277 28.30 -9.35 -19.32
C TYR A 277 27.61 -8.38 -20.27
N PHE A 278 26.80 -7.46 -19.75
CA PHE A 278 26.09 -6.42 -20.52
C PHE A 278 26.83 -5.08 -20.61
N GLY A 279 28.10 -5.00 -20.18
CA GLY A 279 28.90 -3.77 -20.27
C GLY A 279 28.41 -2.64 -19.36
N LEU A 280 27.60 -2.95 -18.35
CA LEU A 280 27.05 -2.01 -17.37
C LEU A 280 27.97 -1.80 -16.17
N ARG A 281 28.98 -2.67 -16.00
CA ARG A 281 29.98 -2.61 -14.93
C ARG A 281 31.36 -3.06 -15.44
N SER A 282 32.43 -2.38 -15.00
CA SER A 282 33.80 -2.83 -15.28
C SER A 282 34.09 -4.19 -14.62
N HIS A 283 34.91 -5.02 -15.28
CA HIS A 283 35.38 -6.30 -14.75
C HIS A 283 36.76 -6.21 -14.07
N THR A 284 37.42 -5.04 -14.06
CA THR A 284 38.80 -4.91 -13.55
C THR A 284 38.96 -4.95 -12.03
N ASP A 285 37.88 -5.10 -11.26
CA ASP A 285 37.96 -5.33 -9.81
C ASP A 285 37.92 -6.84 -9.54
N GLU A 286 39.09 -7.43 -9.28
CA GLU A 286 39.24 -8.87 -9.01
C GLU A 286 38.48 -9.28 -7.74
N THR A 287 37.50 -10.18 -7.86
CA THR A 287 37.15 -11.10 -6.77
C THR A 287 38.23 -12.18 -6.67
N PRO A 288 38.75 -12.52 -5.47
CA PRO A 288 39.81 -13.51 -5.34
C PRO A 288 39.35 -14.87 -5.86
N ALA A 289 40.20 -15.54 -6.64
CA ALA A 289 39.97 -16.93 -7.04
C ALA A 289 39.91 -17.81 -5.79
N VAL A 290 38.76 -18.46 -5.56
CA VAL A 290 38.66 -19.55 -4.58
C VAL A 290 39.24 -20.79 -5.26
N ASP A 291 40.47 -21.13 -4.90
CA ASP A 291 41.13 -22.38 -5.33
C ASP A 291 40.27 -23.59 -4.93
N GLY A 292 40.06 -24.49 -5.89
CA GLY A 292 39.11 -25.60 -5.82
C GLY A 292 39.44 -26.75 -4.86
N ASP A 293 40.32 -26.56 -3.87
CA ASP A 293 40.87 -27.67 -3.09
C ASP A 293 41.15 -27.35 -1.59
N MET A 294 40.27 -26.57 -0.93
CA MET A 294 40.36 -26.36 0.51
C MET A 294 39.09 -26.79 1.27
N THR A 295 39.29 -27.72 2.20
CA THR A 295 38.28 -28.23 3.12
C THR A 295 37.77 -27.13 4.06
N TRP A 296 36.44 -27.01 4.14
CA TRP A 296 35.65 -26.00 4.86
C TRP A 296 35.87 -25.90 6.40
N ALA A 297 36.89 -26.53 6.96
CA ALA A 297 37.12 -26.59 8.40
C ALA A 297 38.11 -25.53 8.95
N GLY A 298 38.79 -24.76 8.09
CA GLY A 298 39.96 -23.96 8.50
C GLY A 298 39.81 -22.44 8.61
N GLN A 299 38.79 -21.82 8.01
CA GLN A 299 38.65 -20.35 8.02
C GLN A 299 37.42 -19.90 8.80
N THR A 300 37.66 -19.06 9.80
CA THR A 300 36.62 -18.59 10.71
C THR A 300 35.72 -17.61 9.95
N TYR A 301 34.42 -17.90 9.94
CA TYR A 301 33.29 -17.10 9.45
C TYR A 301 33.40 -15.55 9.55
N LYS A 302 34.22 -15.00 10.45
CA LYS A 302 34.49 -13.56 10.55
C LYS A 302 35.46 -13.02 9.49
N GLN A 303 36.42 -13.81 9.01
CA GLN A 303 37.37 -13.37 7.97
C GLN A 303 36.71 -13.34 6.59
N ILE A 304 35.93 -14.36 6.24
CA ILE A 304 35.18 -14.40 4.98
C ILE A 304 34.09 -13.31 4.93
N VAL A 305 33.47 -12.97 6.07
CA VAL A 305 32.50 -11.86 6.16
C VAL A 305 33.20 -10.49 6.15
N ALA A 306 34.43 -10.37 6.65
CA ALA A 306 35.21 -9.13 6.59
C ALA A 306 35.77 -8.89 5.17
N GLU A 307 36.26 -9.93 4.50
CA GLU A 307 36.84 -9.83 3.15
C GLU A 307 35.76 -9.78 2.04
N ASN A 308 34.57 -10.34 2.26
CA ASN A 308 33.43 -10.19 1.33
C ASN A 308 32.54 -8.98 1.64
N HIS A 309 32.81 -8.21 2.69
CA HIS A 309 32.13 -6.94 2.92
C HIS A 309 32.56 -5.87 1.88
N ASP A 310 33.80 -5.96 1.38
CA ASP A 310 34.37 -5.04 0.37
C ASP A 310 33.92 -5.33 -1.06
N VAL A 311 33.50 -6.55 -1.40
CA VAL A 311 32.99 -6.85 -2.76
C VAL A 311 31.62 -6.18 -3.02
N THR A 312 30.94 -5.75 -1.95
CA THR A 312 29.71 -4.93 -2.06
C THR A 312 29.97 -3.44 -2.25
N GLU A 313 31.23 -3.00 -2.23
CA GLU A 313 31.65 -1.62 -2.49
C GLU A 313 31.88 -1.37 -3.98
N SER A 314 32.63 -2.26 -4.66
CA SER A 314 32.82 -2.26 -6.13
C SER A 314 31.49 -2.29 -6.94
N ALA A 315 30.38 -2.73 -6.33
CA ALA A 315 29.05 -2.73 -6.94
C ALA A 315 28.33 -1.37 -6.92
N ARG A 316 28.93 -0.35 -6.31
CA ARG A 316 28.27 0.93 -6.00
C ARG A 316 28.65 2.07 -6.93
N THR A 317 29.53 1.85 -7.91
CA THR A 317 29.86 2.85 -8.93
C THR A 317 28.83 2.79 -10.07
N GLN A 318 27.62 3.30 -9.82
CA GLN A 318 26.56 3.34 -10.84
C GLN A 318 26.67 4.62 -11.68
N ILE A 319 27.06 4.46 -12.94
CA ILE A 319 26.88 5.48 -13.97
C ILE A 319 25.38 5.50 -14.32
N LEU A 320 24.73 6.67 -14.29
CA LEU A 320 23.37 6.84 -14.79
C LEU A 320 23.36 6.45 -16.29
N LEU A 321 22.67 5.36 -16.63
CA LEU A 321 22.67 4.83 -17.98
C LEU A 321 21.83 5.75 -18.90
N ASP A 322 22.50 6.49 -19.77
CA ASP A 322 21.84 7.18 -20.87
C ASP A 322 21.44 6.14 -21.92
N VAL A 323 20.16 5.77 -21.94
CA VAL A 323 19.63 4.73 -22.85
C VAL A 323 19.82 5.05 -24.33
N ASN A 324 20.13 6.31 -24.67
CA ASN A 324 20.40 6.73 -26.05
C ASN A 324 21.89 6.67 -26.43
N LYS A 325 22.75 6.23 -25.51
CA LYS A 325 24.18 6.02 -25.76
C LYS A 325 24.58 4.55 -25.56
N PRO A 326 25.63 4.08 -26.25
CA PRO A 326 26.21 2.77 -25.97
C PRO A 326 26.65 2.65 -24.51
N VAL A 327 26.61 1.42 -23.99
CA VAL A 327 27.03 1.14 -22.61
C VAL A 327 28.50 1.49 -22.37
N PRO A 328 28.85 1.95 -21.14
CA PRO A 328 30.16 2.56 -20.87
C PRO A 328 31.33 1.57 -20.84
N TYR A 329 31.07 0.27 -20.64
CA TYR A 329 32.11 -0.76 -20.56
C TYR A 329 31.97 -1.79 -21.67
N LEU A 330 33.06 -2.48 -21.97
CA LEU A 330 33.05 -3.62 -22.88
C LEU A 330 32.26 -4.78 -22.24
N PHE A 331 31.51 -5.51 -23.07
CA PHE A 331 30.81 -6.73 -22.67
C PHE A 331 31.82 -7.79 -22.18
N TRP A 332 31.87 -8.03 -20.87
CA TRP A 332 32.84 -8.96 -20.27
C TRP A 332 32.63 -10.38 -20.80
N LYS A 333 33.70 -11.06 -21.22
CA LYS A 333 33.69 -12.40 -21.87
C LYS A 333 32.82 -12.51 -23.14
N MET A 334 32.13 -11.44 -23.54
CA MET A 334 31.20 -11.37 -24.66
C MET A 334 30.37 -12.66 -24.81
N PRO A 335 29.56 -13.05 -23.82
CA PRO A 335 28.80 -14.29 -23.90
C PRO A 335 27.67 -14.20 -24.92
N ILE A 336 27.17 -15.37 -25.31
CA ILE A 336 25.89 -15.53 -25.99
C ILE A 336 24.88 -15.94 -24.93
N PHE A 337 23.85 -15.12 -24.71
CA PHE A 337 22.73 -15.49 -23.87
C PHE A 337 21.80 -16.40 -24.65
N VAL A 338 21.49 -17.54 -24.05
CA VAL A 338 20.66 -18.58 -24.64
C VAL A 338 19.52 -18.85 -23.67
N CYS A 339 18.31 -18.50 -24.05
CA CYS A 339 17.11 -18.89 -23.32
C CYS A 339 16.46 -20.09 -23.99
N VAL A 340 16.13 -21.11 -23.19
CA VAL A 340 15.39 -22.28 -23.64
C VAL A 340 14.21 -22.51 -22.72
N ASP A 341 13.04 -22.75 -23.32
CA ASP A 341 11.81 -23.13 -22.65
C ASP A 341 11.27 -24.39 -23.32
N VAL A 342 10.83 -25.39 -22.54
CA VAL A 342 10.35 -26.68 -23.06
C VAL A 342 8.93 -26.95 -22.61
N GLU A 343 8.03 -27.12 -23.57
CA GLU A 343 6.66 -27.56 -23.32
C GLU A 343 6.54 -29.07 -23.60
N ALA A 344 5.87 -29.77 -22.69
CA ALA A 344 5.64 -31.21 -22.77
C ALA A 344 4.17 -31.56 -22.59
N ASN A 345 3.76 -32.72 -23.06
CA ASN A 345 2.37 -33.19 -22.99
C ASN A 345 1.91 -33.32 -21.52
N GLU A 346 0.85 -32.59 -21.14
CA GLU A 346 0.26 -32.59 -19.78
C GLU A 346 -0.21 -33.98 -19.28
N ARG A 347 -0.45 -34.93 -20.20
CA ARG A 347 -0.87 -36.30 -19.85
C ARG A 347 0.29 -37.28 -19.83
N ARG A 348 1.39 -36.95 -20.52
CA ARG A 348 2.58 -37.79 -20.61
C ARG A 348 3.82 -36.90 -20.74
N HIS A 349 4.35 -36.48 -19.58
CA HIS A 349 5.46 -35.52 -19.52
C HIS A 349 6.76 -36.00 -20.18
N SER A 350 6.88 -37.28 -20.58
CA SER A 350 8.02 -37.75 -21.38
C SER A 350 7.94 -37.35 -22.86
N GLU A 351 6.78 -36.87 -23.33
CA GLU A 351 6.58 -36.43 -24.72
C GLU A 351 6.75 -34.91 -24.81
N VAL A 352 7.92 -34.46 -25.25
CA VAL A 352 8.17 -33.04 -25.55
C VAL A 352 7.34 -32.62 -26.76
N THR A 353 6.59 -31.53 -26.65
CA THR A 353 5.73 -31.02 -27.73
C THR A 353 6.38 -29.85 -28.46
N GLU A 354 7.04 -28.96 -27.73
CA GLU A 354 7.62 -27.72 -28.25
C GLU A 354 8.91 -27.38 -27.50
N VAL A 355 9.87 -26.78 -28.22
CA VAL A 355 11.09 -26.19 -27.64
C VAL A 355 11.24 -24.78 -28.20
N GLY A 356 11.22 -23.80 -27.31
CA GLY A 356 11.53 -22.42 -27.63
C GLY A 356 12.99 -22.11 -27.37
N ILE A 357 13.60 -21.37 -28.27
CA ILE A 357 14.98 -20.94 -28.15
C ILE A 357 15.05 -19.46 -28.47
N SER A 358 15.61 -18.64 -27.59
CA SER A 358 15.86 -17.23 -27.86
C SER A 358 17.32 -16.88 -27.53
N ILE A 359 17.98 -16.18 -28.44
CA ILE A 359 19.42 -15.93 -28.36
C ILE A 359 19.71 -14.44 -28.48
N LEU A 360 20.59 -13.94 -27.61
CA LEU A 360 21.17 -12.61 -27.71
C LEU A 360 22.69 -12.72 -27.67
N ASP A 361 23.35 -12.34 -28.77
CA ASP A 361 24.80 -12.29 -28.85
C ASP A 361 25.28 -10.89 -28.47
N THR A 362 26.05 -10.76 -27.39
CA THR A 362 26.54 -9.44 -26.95
C THR A 362 27.50 -8.78 -27.96
N LYS A 363 28.08 -9.52 -28.92
CA LYS A 363 28.85 -8.91 -30.01
C LYS A 363 27.98 -8.06 -30.92
N ASP A 364 26.71 -8.45 -31.11
CA ASP A 364 25.75 -7.70 -31.92
C ASP A 364 25.33 -6.38 -31.24
N LEU A 365 25.65 -6.21 -29.95
CA LEU A 365 25.33 -5.03 -29.14
C LEU A 365 26.48 -4.02 -29.06
N VAL A 366 27.67 -4.34 -29.60
CA VAL A 366 28.83 -3.44 -29.56
C VAL A 366 28.52 -2.14 -30.32
N GLY A 367 28.55 -1.02 -29.60
CA GLY A 367 28.21 0.29 -30.15
C GLY A 367 26.71 0.55 -30.34
N VAL A 368 25.84 -0.38 -29.91
CA VAL A 368 24.39 -0.21 -29.97
C VAL A 368 23.90 0.31 -28.62
N ALA A 369 23.29 1.50 -28.63
CA ALA A 369 22.62 2.04 -27.45
C ALA A 369 21.43 1.14 -27.05
N PRO A 370 21.16 0.89 -25.76
CA PRO A 370 20.05 0.05 -25.32
C PRO A 370 18.67 0.46 -25.87
N GLY A 371 18.41 1.77 -25.98
CA GLY A 371 17.10 2.32 -26.26
C GLY A 371 16.15 2.19 -25.07
N GLU A 372 15.05 2.93 -25.09
CA GLU A 372 14.03 2.85 -24.03
C GLU A 372 13.49 1.41 -23.92
N GLN A 373 13.44 0.87 -22.71
CA GLN A 373 13.08 -0.53 -22.44
C GLN A 373 13.90 -1.54 -23.27
N ALA A 374 15.20 -1.29 -23.44
CA ALA A 374 16.11 -2.11 -24.25
C ALA A 374 15.61 -2.35 -25.70
N SER A 375 14.76 -1.46 -26.23
CA SER A 375 14.06 -1.65 -27.51
C SER A 375 15.01 -1.81 -28.70
N HIS A 376 16.24 -1.29 -28.62
CA HIS A 376 17.24 -1.50 -29.66
C HIS A 376 17.91 -2.86 -29.51
N TRP A 377 18.31 -3.25 -28.31
CA TRP A 377 18.92 -4.55 -28.05
C TRP A 377 17.97 -5.71 -28.37
N ARG A 378 16.67 -5.56 -28.07
CA ARG A 378 15.64 -6.54 -28.43
C ARG A 378 15.56 -6.84 -29.93
N LYS A 379 15.95 -5.91 -30.80
CA LYS A 379 16.00 -6.13 -32.26
C LYS A 379 17.10 -7.12 -32.68
N HIS A 380 18.09 -7.35 -31.82
CA HIS A 380 19.19 -8.29 -32.06
C HIS A 380 18.91 -9.69 -31.48
N MET A 381 17.82 -9.86 -30.74
CA MET A 381 17.40 -11.17 -30.25
C MET A 381 16.84 -12.01 -31.40
N ARG A 382 17.29 -13.26 -31.50
CA ARG A 382 16.86 -14.24 -32.51
C ARG A 382 16.15 -15.38 -31.82
N SER A 383 14.92 -15.66 -32.24
CA SER A 383 14.08 -16.67 -31.61
C SER A 383 13.66 -17.74 -32.60
N ARG A 384 13.64 -19.00 -32.14
CA ARG A 384 13.18 -20.17 -32.87
C ARG A 384 12.14 -20.88 -32.04
N HIS A 385 11.19 -21.50 -32.72
CA HIS A 385 10.14 -22.30 -32.10
C HIS A 385 10.08 -23.65 -32.79
N LEU A 386 10.63 -24.68 -32.14
CA LEU A 386 10.70 -26.04 -32.67
C LEU A 386 9.50 -26.85 -32.15
N ARG A 387 8.70 -27.39 -33.07
CA ARG A 387 7.58 -28.28 -32.75
C ARG A 387 7.92 -29.70 -33.13
N VAL A 388 7.62 -30.64 -32.24
CA VAL A 388 7.91 -32.06 -32.46
C VAL A 388 6.90 -32.65 -33.43
N SER A 389 7.37 -33.18 -34.55
CA SER A 389 6.54 -33.62 -35.68
C SER A 389 5.60 -34.76 -35.30
N GLU A 390 6.09 -35.69 -34.48
CA GLU A 390 5.36 -36.82 -33.91
C GLU A 390 4.21 -36.35 -33.00
N HIS A 391 4.44 -35.26 -32.28
CA HIS A 391 3.54 -34.71 -31.27
C HIS A 391 2.74 -33.49 -31.77
N ARG A 392 2.81 -33.15 -33.07
CA ARG A 392 2.17 -31.96 -33.67
C ARG A 392 0.67 -31.80 -33.40
N HIS A 393 -0.01 -32.91 -33.10
CA HIS A 393 -1.44 -33.00 -32.88
C HIS A 393 -1.83 -32.78 -31.40
N ILE A 394 -0.84 -32.74 -30.50
CA ILE A 394 -1.03 -32.53 -29.07
C ILE A 394 -1.08 -31.02 -28.81
N VAL A 395 -2.09 -30.59 -28.07
CA VAL A 395 -2.26 -29.20 -27.60
C VAL A 395 -2.67 -29.27 -26.13
N ASN A 396 -1.81 -28.73 -25.26
CA ASN A 396 -2.06 -28.64 -23.82
C ASN A 396 -3.27 -27.74 -23.53
N ARG A 397 -4.18 -28.19 -22.67
CA ARG A 397 -5.47 -27.50 -22.36
C ARG A 397 -5.98 -27.73 -20.94
N ILE A 398 -5.37 -28.64 -20.18
CA ILE A 398 -5.91 -29.12 -18.89
C ILE A 398 -5.50 -28.19 -17.76
N TYR A 399 -4.22 -27.88 -17.65
CA TYR A 399 -3.69 -27.04 -16.59
C TYR A 399 -3.44 -25.62 -17.11
N LEU A 400 -3.00 -25.50 -18.35
CA LEU A 400 -2.77 -24.22 -19.04
C LEU A 400 -3.21 -24.36 -20.51
N ALA A 401 -3.90 -23.35 -21.04
CA ALA A 401 -4.34 -23.35 -22.43
C ALA A 401 -3.17 -22.90 -23.33
N GLY A 402 -2.40 -23.87 -23.84
CA GLY A 402 -1.29 -23.62 -24.74
C GLY A 402 -1.74 -23.11 -26.12
N CYS A 403 -0.88 -22.35 -26.80
CA CYS A 403 -1.13 -21.86 -28.14
C CYS A 403 0.03 -22.17 -29.10
N PRO A 404 0.28 -23.46 -29.41
CA PRO A 404 1.42 -23.91 -30.21
C PRO A 404 1.51 -23.35 -31.64
N GLU A 405 0.41 -22.80 -32.15
CA GLU A 405 0.33 -22.24 -33.49
C GLU A 405 0.57 -20.72 -33.53
N ARG A 406 0.81 -20.08 -32.38
CA ARG A 406 0.92 -18.63 -32.24
C ARG A 406 2.30 -18.21 -31.74
N PHE A 407 3.32 -18.49 -32.54
CA PHE A 407 4.66 -17.95 -32.31
C PHE A 407 4.73 -16.53 -32.87
N ASP A 408 4.97 -15.53 -32.02
CA ASP A 408 4.88 -14.12 -32.39
C ASP A 408 6.15 -13.59 -33.06
N PHE A 409 7.25 -14.35 -33.02
CA PHE A 409 8.58 -13.92 -33.44
C PHE A 409 9.12 -14.67 -34.68
N GLY A 410 8.24 -15.34 -35.42
CA GLY A 410 8.59 -16.05 -36.66
C GLY A 410 7.63 -17.19 -36.97
N GLU A 411 8.10 -18.14 -37.78
CA GLU A 411 7.36 -19.35 -38.11
C GLU A 411 7.83 -20.53 -37.25
N SER A 412 6.91 -21.43 -36.91
CA SER A 412 7.25 -22.64 -36.17
C SER A 412 7.91 -23.67 -37.09
N GLU A 413 9.01 -24.27 -36.64
CA GLU A 413 9.76 -25.28 -37.37
C GLU A 413 9.39 -26.68 -36.88
N PHE A 414 9.07 -27.58 -37.81
CA PHE A 414 8.76 -28.97 -37.44
C PHE A 414 10.02 -29.84 -37.50
N VAL A 415 10.37 -30.45 -36.37
CA VAL A 415 11.55 -31.30 -36.20
C VAL A 415 11.10 -32.68 -35.72
N TYR A 416 11.75 -33.75 -36.17
CA TYR A 416 11.49 -35.08 -35.63
C TYR A 416 12.13 -35.22 -34.23
N GLU A 417 11.49 -35.95 -33.33
CA GLU A 417 11.95 -36.11 -31.94
C GLU A 417 13.42 -36.57 -31.85
N ARG A 418 13.83 -37.51 -32.71
CA ARG A 418 15.20 -38.01 -32.80
C ARG A 418 16.25 -36.94 -33.18
N ASP A 419 15.83 -35.89 -33.88
CA ASP A 419 16.68 -34.84 -34.44
C ASP A 419 16.61 -33.55 -33.60
N LEU A 420 15.74 -33.54 -32.57
CA LEU A 420 15.41 -32.35 -31.80
C LEU A 420 16.58 -31.83 -30.96
N GLY A 421 17.34 -32.72 -30.31
CA GLY A 421 18.56 -32.35 -29.59
C GLY A 421 19.63 -31.74 -30.51
N ALA A 422 19.79 -32.30 -31.72
CA ALA A 422 20.70 -31.76 -32.72
C ALA A 422 20.24 -30.38 -33.23
N ALA A 423 18.94 -30.17 -33.40
CA ALA A 423 18.37 -28.88 -33.80
C ALA A 423 18.57 -27.80 -32.72
N VAL A 424 18.40 -28.15 -31.45
CA VAL A 424 18.69 -27.26 -30.31
C VAL A 424 20.19 -26.91 -30.27
N LEU A 425 21.08 -27.91 -30.38
CA LEU A 425 22.53 -27.69 -30.40
C LEU A 425 22.96 -26.79 -31.57
N ALA A 426 22.39 -26.99 -32.76
CA ALA A 426 22.66 -26.15 -33.91
C ALA A 426 22.16 -24.70 -33.70
N ALA A 427 21.07 -24.50 -32.98
CA ALA A 427 20.54 -23.17 -32.69
C ALA A 427 21.47 -22.36 -31.78
N ILE A 428 22.10 -23.01 -30.79
CA ILE A 428 22.94 -22.35 -29.78
C ILE A 428 24.39 -22.13 -30.22
N GLN A 429 24.77 -22.65 -31.39
CA GLN A 429 26.10 -22.45 -31.96
C GLN A 429 26.23 -21.05 -32.59
N PRO A 430 27.40 -20.39 -32.46
CA PRO A 430 27.69 -19.15 -33.17
C PRO A 430 27.51 -19.34 -34.68
N ALA A 431 26.86 -18.39 -35.35
CA ALA A 431 26.72 -18.45 -36.80
C ALA A 431 28.12 -18.39 -37.45
N ALA A 432 28.43 -19.35 -38.33
CA ALA A 432 29.64 -19.29 -39.14
C ALA A 432 29.57 -18.04 -40.03
N VAL A 433 30.65 -17.24 -40.02
CA VAL A 433 30.77 -16.01 -40.81
C VAL A 433 30.60 -16.35 -42.29
N HIS A 434 29.47 -15.98 -42.88
CA HIS A 434 29.31 -15.93 -44.33
C HIS A 434 29.18 -14.47 -44.79
N GLU A 435 30.16 -14.09 -45.62
CA GLU A 435 30.14 -12.99 -46.59
C GLU A 435 30.13 -11.54 -46.06
N THR A 436 31.32 -11.01 -45.81
CA THR A 436 31.91 -9.90 -46.60
C THR A 436 33.38 -9.73 -46.20
N GLY A 437 34.27 -9.65 -47.19
CA GLY A 437 35.71 -9.74 -47.00
C GLY A 437 36.29 -8.65 -46.11
N SER A 438 36.68 -9.02 -44.90
CA SER A 438 37.74 -8.36 -44.13
C SER A 438 38.36 -9.39 -43.18
N SER A 439 39.57 -9.81 -43.52
CA SER A 439 40.41 -10.70 -42.72
C SER A 439 41.18 -9.89 -41.67
N VAL A 440 40.77 -9.88 -40.40
CA VAL A 440 41.65 -9.79 -39.21
C VAL A 440 40.84 -10.21 -37.97
N GLY A 441 41.28 -11.23 -37.24
CA GLY A 441 40.85 -11.50 -35.85
C GLY A 441 40.54 -12.97 -35.57
N THR A 442 41.27 -13.53 -34.61
CA THR A 442 41.24 -14.93 -34.17
C THR A 442 39.85 -15.49 -33.86
N ASP A 443 39.59 -16.72 -34.32
CA ASP A 443 38.39 -17.53 -34.09
C ASP A 443 38.30 -17.95 -32.61
N GLU A 444 37.98 -17.01 -31.73
CA GLU A 444 37.82 -17.28 -30.30
C GLU A 444 36.43 -17.88 -30.02
N SER A 445 36.45 -19.12 -29.52
CA SER A 445 35.28 -19.86 -29.03
C SER A 445 34.44 -18.99 -28.07
N ARG A 446 33.11 -18.92 -28.30
CA ARG A 446 32.20 -18.03 -27.55
C ARG A 446 31.65 -18.65 -26.28
N HIS A 447 31.65 -17.92 -25.17
CA HIS A 447 31.02 -18.36 -23.92
C HIS A 447 29.50 -18.30 -24.02
N LEU A 448 28.81 -19.22 -23.34
CA LEU A 448 27.34 -19.27 -23.31
C LEU A 448 26.81 -18.97 -21.89
N VAL A 449 25.68 -18.29 -21.80
CA VAL A 449 24.93 -18.11 -20.55
C VAL A 449 23.52 -18.63 -20.75
N LEU A 450 23.11 -19.62 -19.97
CA LEU A 450 21.75 -20.16 -20.04
C LEU A 450 20.80 -19.26 -19.25
N VAL A 451 19.65 -18.90 -19.81
CA VAL A 451 18.61 -18.11 -19.16
C VAL A 451 17.30 -18.90 -19.15
N GLY A 452 16.54 -18.87 -18.06
CA GLY A 452 15.23 -19.52 -18.00
C GLY A 452 14.35 -18.93 -16.90
N HIS A 453 13.12 -19.45 -16.76
CA HIS A 453 12.18 -19.02 -15.73
C HIS A 453 11.65 -20.24 -14.96
N ASN A 454 12.32 -20.62 -13.86
CA ASN A 454 12.29 -21.96 -13.25
C ASN A 454 13.01 -23.03 -14.09
N VAL A 455 14.26 -22.74 -14.48
CA VAL A 455 15.05 -23.45 -15.51
C VAL A 455 15.35 -24.92 -15.20
N ALA A 456 15.15 -25.37 -13.95
CA ALA A 456 15.51 -26.70 -13.50
C ALA A 456 14.83 -27.82 -14.30
N MET A 457 13.56 -27.62 -14.71
CA MET A 457 12.81 -28.59 -15.50
C MET A 457 13.29 -28.61 -16.95
N ASP A 458 13.52 -27.43 -17.54
CA ASP A 458 14.04 -27.30 -18.91
C ASP A 458 15.42 -27.95 -19.06
N MET A 459 16.29 -27.77 -18.06
CA MET A 459 17.59 -28.44 -18.00
C MET A 459 17.48 -29.97 -17.98
N GLN A 460 16.44 -30.52 -17.34
CA GLN A 460 16.22 -31.96 -17.34
C GLN A 460 15.83 -32.43 -18.74
N TYR A 461 14.88 -31.76 -19.40
CA TYR A 461 14.50 -32.10 -20.78
C TYR A 461 15.68 -31.99 -21.74
N LEU A 462 16.46 -30.91 -21.66
CA LEU A 462 17.67 -30.73 -22.48
C LEU A 462 18.63 -31.92 -22.34
N ARG A 463 18.87 -32.40 -21.11
CA ARG A 463 19.71 -33.58 -20.86
C ARG A 463 19.12 -34.85 -21.47
N GLU A 464 17.82 -35.06 -21.33
CA GLU A 464 17.13 -36.23 -21.89
C GLU A 464 17.19 -36.24 -23.44
N MET A 465 17.26 -35.07 -24.06
CA MET A 465 17.39 -34.87 -25.50
C MET A 465 18.84 -34.88 -26.00
N GLY A 466 19.82 -35.11 -25.12
CA GLY A 466 21.25 -35.16 -25.46
C GLY A 466 21.96 -33.81 -25.51
N VAL A 467 21.33 -32.74 -25.01
CA VAL A 467 21.91 -31.39 -24.87
C VAL A 467 22.46 -31.22 -23.45
N HIS A 468 23.72 -31.57 -23.27
CA HIS A 468 24.40 -31.50 -21.98
C HIS A 468 25.04 -30.12 -21.76
N ILE A 469 24.42 -29.29 -20.91
CA ILE A 469 24.90 -27.94 -20.55
C ILE A 469 26.27 -27.99 -19.85
N ASP A 470 26.55 -29.08 -19.15
CA ASP A 470 27.82 -29.38 -18.48
C ASP A 470 28.94 -29.80 -19.44
N GLN A 471 28.61 -30.07 -20.70
CA GLN A 471 29.57 -30.35 -21.76
C GLN A 471 29.74 -29.12 -22.64
N LYS A 472 30.92 -28.95 -23.23
CA LYS A 472 31.24 -27.84 -24.14
C LYS A 472 30.62 -28.12 -25.52
N PRO A 473 29.58 -27.38 -25.98
CA PRO A 473 29.08 -27.54 -27.33
C PRO A 473 30.17 -27.23 -28.36
N ALA A 474 30.20 -28.00 -29.46
CA ALA A 474 31.20 -27.80 -30.52
C ALA A 474 31.16 -26.36 -31.06
N GLY A 475 32.34 -25.74 -31.22
CA GLY A 475 32.48 -24.34 -31.68
C GLY A 475 32.25 -23.26 -30.61
N THR A 476 31.99 -23.64 -29.36
CA THR A 476 31.77 -22.68 -28.24
C THR A 476 32.83 -22.85 -27.17
N ALA A 477 32.94 -21.91 -26.23
CA ALA A 477 33.77 -22.04 -25.03
C ALA A 477 33.04 -22.71 -23.85
N GLY A 478 31.81 -23.20 -24.07
CA GLY A 478 30.95 -23.80 -23.05
C GLY A 478 30.12 -22.80 -22.27
N PHE A 479 29.17 -23.32 -21.48
CA PHE A 479 28.34 -22.54 -20.58
C PHE A 479 29.15 -22.07 -19.37
N ILE A 480 29.12 -20.77 -19.08
CA ILE A 480 29.83 -20.16 -17.96
C ILE A 480 28.90 -19.72 -16.82
N ASP A 481 27.60 -19.62 -17.08
CA ASP A 481 26.62 -19.22 -16.07
C ASP A 481 25.21 -19.72 -16.42
N VAL A 482 24.34 -19.79 -15.40
CA VAL A 482 22.92 -20.11 -15.53
C VAL A 482 22.11 -19.08 -14.72
N VAL A 483 21.15 -18.45 -15.39
CA VAL A 483 20.32 -17.37 -14.85
C VAL A 483 18.87 -17.83 -14.80
N ASP A 484 18.37 -18.13 -13.61
CA ASP A 484 16.96 -18.39 -13.39
C ASP A 484 16.25 -17.09 -13.00
N THR A 485 15.50 -16.54 -13.95
CA THR A 485 14.77 -15.29 -13.76
C THR A 485 13.72 -15.41 -12.65
N ALA A 486 13.03 -16.54 -12.48
CA ALA A 486 12.00 -16.69 -11.44
C ALA A 486 12.60 -16.61 -10.03
N ASP A 487 13.73 -17.29 -9.83
CA ASP A 487 14.49 -17.22 -8.60
C ASP A 487 15.08 -15.82 -8.40
N PHE A 488 15.63 -15.23 -9.46
CA PHE A 488 16.21 -13.89 -9.43
C PHE A 488 15.18 -12.84 -8.98
N PHE A 489 13.97 -12.88 -9.53
CA PHE A 489 12.84 -12.04 -9.14
C PHE A 489 12.43 -12.21 -7.67
N ARG A 490 12.23 -13.46 -7.25
CA ARG A 490 11.86 -13.77 -5.87
C ARG A 490 12.91 -13.21 -4.91
N MET A 491 14.18 -13.33 -5.25
CA MET A 491 15.30 -12.85 -4.43
C MET A 491 15.38 -11.32 -4.40
N LEU A 492 15.27 -10.65 -5.56
CA LEU A 492 15.29 -9.19 -5.67
C LEU A 492 14.13 -8.55 -4.87
N ARG A 493 12.93 -9.12 -4.96
CA ARG A 493 11.72 -8.63 -4.27
C ARG A 493 11.53 -9.16 -2.84
N ARG A 494 12.42 -10.04 -2.37
CA ARG A 494 12.35 -10.72 -1.06
C ARG A 494 11.05 -11.48 -0.83
N GLU A 495 10.54 -12.12 -1.87
CA GLU A 495 9.29 -12.88 -1.83
C GLU A 495 9.52 -14.31 -1.33
N GLU A 496 8.48 -14.93 -0.76
CA GLU A 496 8.55 -16.32 -0.30
C GLU A 496 8.26 -17.33 -1.42
N THR A 497 7.64 -16.89 -2.52
CA THR A 497 7.18 -17.73 -3.63
C THR A 497 7.63 -17.17 -4.98
N HIS A 498 7.85 -18.02 -5.99
CA HIS A 498 8.11 -17.58 -7.37
C HIS A 498 6.85 -16.94 -7.97
N ARG A 499 7.06 -15.94 -8.82
CA ARG A 499 6.02 -15.40 -9.70
C ARG A 499 6.04 -16.16 -11.01
N SER A 500 4.91 -16.14 -11.73
CA SER A 500 4.86 -16.61 -13.11
C SER A 500 5.45 -15.55 -14.04
N LEU A 501 5.92 -15.97 -15.21
CA LEU A 501 6.43 -15.09 -16.26
C LEU A 501 5.44 -13.97 -16.62
N ALA A 502 4.14 -14.28 -16.70
CA ALA A 502 3.09 -13.27 -16.94
C ALA A 502 3.09 -12.13 -15.91
N LYS A 503 3.22 -12.46 -14.61
CA LYS A 503 3.25 -11.46 -13.51
C LYS A 503 4.53 -10.65 -13.54
N VAL A 504 5.63 -11.31 -13.91
CA VAL A 504 6.95 -10.70 -14.12
C VAL A 504 6.90 -9.66 -15.24
N LEU A 505 6.33 -10.01 -16.40
CA LEU A 505 6.21 -9.10 -17.54
C LEU A 505 5.27 -7.93 -17.26
N HIS A 506 4.14 -8.19 -16.59
CA HIS A 506 3.20 -7.13 -16.20
C HIS A 506 3.86 -6.06 -15.32
N GLU A 507 4.70 -6.46 -14.36
CA GLU A 507 5.45 -5.53 -13.52
C GLU A 507 6.52 -4.75 -14.28
N LEU A 508 7.07 -5.34 -15.34
CA LEU A 508 7.99 -4.66 -16.25
C LEU A 508 7.29 -3.70 -17.22
N GLU A 509 5.96 -3.56 -17.14
CA GLU A 509 5.14 -2.84 -18.11
C GLU A 509 5.27 -3.43 -19.53
N MET A 510 5.55 -4.73 -19.60
CA MET A 510 5.64 -5.49 -20.84
C MET A 510 4.40 -6.37 -21.00
N THR A 511 3.87 -6.40 -22.22
CA THR A 511 2.74 -7.28 -22.54
C THR A 511 3.27 -8.57 -23.15
N GLY A 512 3.20 -9.67 -22.40
CA GLY A 512 3.50 -11.01 -22.90
C GLY A 512 2.30 -11.60 -23.63
N TRP A 513 2.31 -11.55 -24.95
CA TRP A 513 1.26 -12.15 -25.78
C TRP A 513 1.50 -13.66 -25.94
N ASN A 514 0.41 -14.43 -26.04
CA ASN A 514 0.47 -15.86 -26.38
C ASN A 514 1.49 -16.68 -25.53
N LEU A 515 1.54 -16.45 -24.22
CA LEU A 515 2.31 -17.26 -23.25
C LEU A 515 1.79 -18.70 -23.23
N HIS A 516 2.60 -19.66 -22.79
CA HIS A 516 2.40 -21.11 -23.00
C HIS A 516 2.57 -21.51 -24.46
N ASN A 517 3.53 -20.84 -25.10
CA ASN A 517 4.13 -21.19 -26.37
C ASN A 517 5.63 -21.08 -26.10
N ALA A 518 6.33 -22.21 -26.17
CA ALA A 518 7.72 -22.28 -25.73
C ALA A 518 8.60 -21.20 -26.38
N GLY A 519 8.38 -20.91 -27.67
CA GLY A 519 9.11 -19.87 -28.41
C GLY A 519 8.89 -18.46 -27.86
N ASN A 520 7.65 -18.11 -27.55
CA ASN A 520 7.31 -16.82 -26.94
C ASN A 520 7.83 -16.73 -25.51
N ASP A 521 7.70 -17.80 -24.72
CA ASP A 521 8.13 -17.83 -23.33
C ASP A 521 9.65 -17.69 -23.21
N ALA A 522 10.42 -18.38 -24.07
CA ALA A 522 11.86 -18.20 -24.17
C ALA A 522 12.24 -16.76 -24.58
N ARG A 523 11.49 -16.17 -25.53
CA ARG A 523 11.73 -14.79 -25.97
C ARG A 523 11.44 -13.78 -24.87
N TYR A 524 10.27 -13.81 -24.25
CA TYR A 524 9.91 -12.87 -23.20
C TYR A 524 10.73 -13.05 -21.92
N THR A 525 11.16 -14.28 -21.61
CA THR A 525 12.11 -14.52 -20.52
C THR A 525 13.43 -13.80 -20.78
N LEU A 526 13.95 -13.86 -22.02
CA LEU A 526 15.15 -13.12 -22.39
C LEU A 526 14.91 -11.60 -22.45
N GLU A 527 13.77 -11.14 -22.96
CA GLU A 527 13.43 -9.70 -22.95
C GLU A 527 13.26 -9.12 -21.53
N SER A 528 13.09 -9.97 -20.51
CA SER A 528 13.07 -9.53 -19.12
C SER A 528 14.41 -8.94 -18.64
N GLU A 529 15.46 -8.92 -19.48
CA GLU A 529 16.74 -8.23 -19.31
C GLU A 529 16.67 -6.76 -18.81
N LYS A 530 15.51 -6.09 -18.81
CA LYS A 530 15.24 -4.83 -18.08
C LYS A 530 15.69 -4.87 -16.60
N TYR A 531 15.91 -6.06 -16.01
CA TYR A 531 16.52 -6.23 -14.69
C TYR A 531 17.97 -5.78 -14.55
N LEU A 532 18.69 -5.71 -15.66
CA LEU A 532 20.13 -5.44 -15.68
C LEU A 532 20.44 -3.95 -15.57
N ASP A 533 19.45 -3.11 -15.89
CA ASP A 533 19.55 -1.66 -15.80
C ASP A 533 19.87 -1.24 -14.35
N PRO A 534 21.04 -0.64 -14.07
CA PRO A 534 21.36 -0.11 -12.75
C PRO A 534 20.42 1.03 -12.31
N THR A 535 19.66 1.63 -13.23
CA THR A 535 18.58 2.59 -12.92
C THR A 535 17.28 1.92 -12.49
N ASN A 536 17.20 0.58 -12.52
CA ASN A 536 16.07 -0.16 -11.99
C ASN A 536 15.85 0.22 -10.52
N SER A 537 14.70 0.86 -10.29
CA SER A 537 14.16 1.32 -9.01
C SER A 537 14.35 0.32 -7.85
N ALA A 538 14.50 -0.96 -8.15
CA ALA A 538 14.86 -2.03 -7.22
C ALA A 538 16.14 -1.80 -6.39
N ILE A 539 17.16 -1.11 -6.89
CA ILE A 539 18.37 -0.78 -6.11
C ILE A 539 18.22 0.56 -5.35
N ARG A 540 17.39 1.48 -5.85
CA ARG A 540 16.95 2.69 -5.10
C ARG A 540 16.01 2.37 -3.94
N HIS A 541 15.38 1.19 -3.91
CA HIS A 541 14.48 0.71 -2.84
C HIS A 541 15.16 0.30 -1.52
N ARG A 542 16.43 0.66 -1.28
CA ARG A 542 17.07 0.34 0.02
C ARG A 542 16.78 1.34 1.13
N ASN A 543 16.14 2.47 0.84
CA ASN A 543 16.04 3.59 1.76
C ASN A 543 14.62 4.19 1.81
N LYS A 544 13.69 3.47 2.43
CA LYS A 544 12.28 3.86 2.52
C LYS A 544 12.09 5.13 3.35
N TYR A 545 11.45 6.14 2.80
CA TYR A 545 10.98 7.36 3.48
C TYR A 545 9.60 7.11 4.08
N ALA A 546 9.40 7.43 5.36
CA ALA A 546 8.08 7.39 6.00
C ALA A 546 7.50 8.80 6.09
N ILE A 547 6.31 8.99 5.52
CA ILE A 547 5.55 10.23 5.64
C ILE A 547 4.34 9.94 6.52
N ILE A 548 4.23 10.61 7.67
CA ILE A 548 3.10 10.44 8.59
C ILE A 548 2.12 11.57 8.32
N GLY A 549 0.97 11.25 7.74
CA GLY A 549 -0.07 12.19 7.34
C GLY A 549 -0.21 12.31 5.82
N GLY A 550 -1.40 12.05 5.31
CA GLY A 550 -1.83 12.21 3.91
C GLY A 550 -2.71 13.44 3.70
N GLY A 551 -2.37 14.55 4.38
CA GLY A 551 -2.89 15.89 4.08
C GLY A 551 -2.11 16.57 2.93
N PRO A 552 -2.48 17.80 2.54
CA PRO A 552 -1.84 18.50 1.40
C PRO A 552 -0.31 18.53 1.48
N CYS A 553 0.26 18.81 2.65
CA CYS A 553 1.70 18.81 2.88
C CYS A 553 2.36 17.45 2.58
N GLY A 554 1.93 16.40 3.27
CA GLY A 554 2.52 15.06 3.14
C GLY A 554 2.36 14.48 1.74
N LEU A 555 1.21 14.71 1.08
CA LEU A 555 0.99 14.27 -0.30
C LEU A 555 1.81 15.07 -1.32
N THR A 556 2.00 16.37 -1.09
CA THR A 556 2.90 17.19 -1.93
C THR A 556 4.34 16.70 -1.81
N PHE A 557 4.81 16.41 -0.59
CA PHE A 557 6.15 15.85 -0.39
C PHE A 557 6.30 14.47 -1.04
N ALA A 558 5.31 13.59 -0.88
CA ALA A 558 5.26 12.30 -1.54
C ALA A 558 5.35 12.42 -3.08
N ARG A 559 4.69 13.42 -3.68
CA ARG A 559 4.76 13.68 -5.11
C ARG A 559 6.15 14.07 -5.57
N PHE A 560 6.88 14.88 -4.80
CA PHE A 560 8.26 15.18 -5.13
C PHE A 560 9.18 13.96 -5.00
N LEU A 561 8.99 13.11 -3.98
CA LEU A 561 9.73 11.86 -3.87
C LEU A 561 9.44 10.90 -5.05
N GLU A 562 8.19 10.83 -5.49
CA GLU A 562 7.78 10.07 -6.66
C GLU A 562 8.50 10.57 -7.93
N LEU A 563 8.51 11.88 -8.17
CA LEU A 563 9.21 12.50 -9.31
C LEU A 563 10.73 12.25 -9.27
N ALA A 564 11.32 12.20 -8.07
CA ALA A 564 12.73 11.88 -7.87
C ALA A 564 13.05 10.38 -7.96
N GLY A 565 12.04 9.51 -8.07
CA GLY A 565 12.20 8.06 -8.05
C GLY A 565 12.71 7.52 -6.71
N LEU A 566 12.37 8.18 -5.60
CA LEU A 566 12.74 7.78 -4.24
C LEU A 566 11.69 6.86 -3.61
N ASP A 567 12.11 5.88 -2.82
CA ASP A 567 11.20 4.91 -2.20
C ASP A 567 10.53 5.50 -0.97
N TYR A 568 9.20 5.60 -0.95
CA TYR A 568 8.45 6.14 0.19
C TYR A 568 7.18 5.36 0.51
N VAL A 569 6.63 5.66 1.68
CA VAL A 569 5.29 5.26 2.11
C VAL A 569 4.62 6.42 2.84
N VAL A 570 3.35 6.66 2.54
CA VAL A 570 2.50 7.59 3.29
C VAL A 570 1.62 6.78 4.24
N PHE A 571 1.64 7.12 5.52
CA PHE A 571 0.75 6.56 6.54
C PHE A 571 -0.34 7.57 6.88
N GLU A 572 -1.59 7.23 6.58
CA GLU A 572 -2.75 8.11 6.78
C GLU A 572 -3.74 7.47 7.77
N ARG A 573 -4.22 8.26 8.73
CA ARG A 573 -5.18 7.83 9.75
C ARG A 573 -6.58 7.58 9.20
N ASP A 574 -6.98 8.30 8.16
CA ASP A 574 -8.25 8.06 7.49
C ASP A 574 -8.26 6.62 6.93
N PRO A 575 -9.38 5.89 7.00
CA PRO A 575 -9.44 4.49 6.58
C PRO A 575 -9.53 4.29 5.07
N SER A 576 -9.78 5.35 4.29
CA SER A 576 -9.81 5.29 2.82
C SER A 576 -9.63 6.69 2.21
N PRO A 577 -9.33 6.79 0.89
CA PRO A 577 -9.24 8.09 0.20
C PRO A 577 -10.54 8.88 0.19
N GLU A 578 -11.68 8.18 0.32
CA GLU A 578 -13.03 8.74 0.28
C GLU A 578 -13.59 8.98 1.69
N HIS A 579 -13.06 8.28 2.70
CA HIS A 579 -13.57 8.34 4.06
C HIS A 579 -13.36 9.72 4.65
N THR A 580 -14.43 10.51 4.61
CA THR A 580 -14.40 11.87 5.12
C THR A 580 -15.68 12.15 5.89
N PRO A 581 -15.57 12.65 7.15
CA PRO A 581 -16.71 13.31 7.80
C PRO A 581 -17.25 14.42 6.90
N ARG A 582 -18.50 14.86 7.09
CA ARG A 582 -19.12 16.02 6.38
C ARG A 582 -18.34 17.36 6.52
N PHE A 583 -17.20 17.34 7.21
CA PHE A 583 -16.49 18.47 7.82
C PHE A 583 -14.97 18.48 7.50
N GLN A 584 -14.57 18.32 6.23
CA GLN A 584 -13.17 18.49 5.84
C GLN A 584 -12.74 19.97 5.71
N GLY A 585 -13.55 20.92 6.17
CA GLY A 585 -13.33 22.35 6.04
C GLY A 585 -13.78 22.94 4.69
N GLY A 586 -13.50 24.23 4.51
CA GLY A 586 -13.92 25.02 3.36
C GLY A 586 -12.95 24.96 2.17
N THR A 587 -12.91 26.05 1.41
CA THR A 587 -11.93 26.25 0.33
C THR A 587 -10.64 26.88 0.85
N LEU A 588 -9.58 26.76 0.06
CA LEU A 588 -8.24 27.23 0.30
C LEU A 588 -7.82 28.14 -0.84
N ASP A 589 -7.26 29.30 -0.54
CA ASP A 589 -6.62 30.14 -1.54
C ASP A 589 -5.13 29.78 -1.65
N LEU A 590 -4.66 29.50 -2.87
CA LEU A 590 -3.25 29.14 -3.10
C LEU A 590 -2.48 30.34 -3.63
N THR A 591 -1.37 30.70 -2.98
CA THR A 591 -0.49 31.79 -3.42
C THR A 591 0.41 31.38 -4.56
N ALA A 592 0.83 32.36 -5.36
CA ALA A 592 1.81 32.15 -6.43
C ALA A 592 3.12 31.56 -5.90
N GLU A 593 3.61 32.07 -4.76
CA GLU A 593 4.91 31.70 -4.17
C GLU A 593 4.86 30.44 -3.29
N GLY A 594 3.67 30.02 -2.86
CA GLY A 594 3.46 28.86 -1.98
C GLY A 594 2.80 27.70 -2.71
N GLY A 595 1.48 27.57 -2.53
CA GLY A 595 0.72 26.43 -3.04
C GLY A 595 0.78 26.25 -4.56
N GLN A 596 0.70 27.35 -5.33
CA GLN A 596 0.80 27.27 -6.80
C GLN A 596 2.22 26.92 -7.25
N ALA A 597 3.26 27.51 -6.65
CA ALA A 597 4.65 27.16 -6.94
C ALA A 597 4.92 25.66 -6.72
N ALA A 598 4.45 25.12 -5.59
CA ALA A 598 4.58 23.70 -5.29
C ALA A 598 3.85 22.81 -6.31
N LEU A 599 2.60 23.14 -6.68
CA LEU A 599 1.87 22.39 -7.71
C LEU A 599 2.52 22.48 -9.08
N HIS A 600 3.03 23.66 -9.44
CA HIS A 600 3.76 23.86 -10.68
C HIS A 600 5.02 22.99 -10.75
N ARG A 601 5.85 23.04 -9.72
CA ARG A 601 7.07 22.23 -9.62
C ARG A 601 6.78 20.73 -9.57
N ALA A 602 5.62 20.33 -9.04
CA ALA A 602 5.14 18.96 -9.00
C ALA A 602 4.52 18.47 -10.34
N GLY A 603 4.45 19.34 -11.36
CA GLY A 603 3.87 19.02 -12.67
C GLY A 603 2.34 18.93 -12.66
N LEU A 604 1.67 19.60 -11.73
CA LEU A 604 0.22 19.50 -11.49
C LEU A 604 -0.57 20.75 -11.92
N THR A 605 0.08 21.72 -12.57
CA THR A 605 -0.56 22.98 -13.03
C THR A 605 -1.84 22.73 -13.83
N THR A 606 -1.79 21.82 -14.81
CA THR A 606 -2.93 21.59 -15.71
C THR A 606 -4.14 21.03 -14.97
N GLU A 607 -3.94 20.09 -14.04
CA GLU A 607 -5.04 19.54 -13.24
C GLU A 607 -5.55 20.55 -12.21
N PHE A 608 -4.65 21.39 -11.68
CA PHE A 608 -5.03 22.46 -10.77
C PHE A 608 -5.91 23.50 -11.44
N GLU A 609 -5.58 23.96 -12.66
CA GLU A 609 -6.36 24.96 -13.40
C GLU A 609 -7.79 24.49 -13.71
N LYS A 610 -8.04 23.18 -13.80
CA LYS A 610 -9.41 22.64 -13.95
C LYS A 610 -10.27 22.82 -12.70
N LEU A 611 -9.64 22.93 -11.53
CA LEU A 611 -10.30 22.97 -10.22
C LEU A 611 -10.24 24.38 -9.59
N ALA A 612 -9.25 25.18 -9.97
CA ALA A 612 -9.01 26.52 -9.46
C ALA A 612 -10.18 27.47 -9.80
N ARG A 613 -10.81 28.02 -8.76
CA ARG A 613 -11.90 29.00 -8.89
C ARG A 613 -11.33 30.41 -8.89
N ARG A 614 -10.84 30.84 -10.05
CA ARG A 614 -10.26 32.20 -10.25
C ARG A 614 -11.27 33.33 -10.10
N ASN A 615 -12.57 33.04 -10.22
CA ASN A 615 -13.65 34.00 -9.95
C ASN A 615 -14.01 34.12 -8.46
N ALA A 616 -13.46 33.27 -7.60
CA ALA A 616 -13.77 33.21 -6.17
C ALA A 616 -12.76 33.97 -5.29
N THR A 617 -11.83 34.72 -5.90
CA THR A 617 -10.74 35.47 -5.24
C THR A 617 -11.21 36.76 -4.54
N ILE A 618 -12.52 36.87 -4.31
CA ILE A 618 -13.21 38.06 -3.82
C ILE A 618 -13.47 37.88 -2.32
N LEU A 619 -13.22 38.93 -1.54
CA LEU A 619 -13.55 39.00 -0.12
C LEU A 619 -14.38 40.26 0.17
N THR A 620 -15.60 40.08 0.66
CA THR A 620 -16.47 41.17 1.12
C THR A 620 -16.37 41.32 2.64
N ILE A 621 -15.84 42.45 3.10
CA ILE A 621 -15.61 42.78 4.50
C ILE A 621 -16.68 43.79 4.96
N GLN A 622 -17.21 43.63 6.18
CA GLN A 622 -18.14 44.57 6.80
C GLN A 622 -18.06 44.48 8.33
N ASP A 623 -18.62 45.46 9.04
CA ASP A 623 -18.79 45.37 10.49
C ASP A 623 -20.03 44.54 10.89
N ALA A 624 -20.18 44.27 12.19
CA ALA A 624 -21.32 43.52 12.76
C ALA A 624 -22.70 44.17 12.53
N HIS A 625 -22.73 45.46 12.17
CA HIS A 625 -23.95 46.22 11.89
C HIS A 625 -24.19 46.38 10.38
N GLY A 626 -23.33 45.83 9.53
CA GLY A 626 -23.42 45.90 8.07
C GLY A 626 -22.91 47.21 7.47
N ASN A 627 -22.26 48.07 8.27
CA ASN A 627 -21.62 49.27 7.76
C ASN A 627 -20.20 48.96 7.27
N HIS A 628 -19.58 49.96 6.64
CA HIS A 628 -18.21 49.87 6.08
C HIS A 628 -18.03 48.66 5.15
N ARG A 629 -19.08 48.29 4.39
CA ARG A 629 -19.04 47.15 3.49
C ARG A 629 -18.15 47.46 2.28
N THR A 630 -17.02 46.77 2.18
CA THR A 630 -16.07 46.89 1.06
C THR A 630 -15.78 45.51 0.49
N THR A 631 -15.57 45.44 -0.82
CA THR A 631 -15.16 44.21 -1.50
C THR A 631 -13.76 44.37 -2.06
N VAL A 632 -12.87 43.44 -1.73
CA VAL A 632 -11.47 43.39 -2.15
C VAL A 632 -11.20 42.11 -2.94
N GLY A 633 -10.10 42.08 -3.70
CA GLY A 633 -9.77 40.97 -4.62
C GLY A 633 -10.36 41.16 -6.01
N GLY A 634 -10.56 40.06 -6.76
CA GLY A 634 -11.04 40.08 -8.15
C GLY A 634 -10.07 39.45 -9.15
N ALA A 635 -10.28 39.71 -10.44
CA ALA A 635 -9.58 39.04 -11.55
C ALA A 635 -8.05 39.16 -11.49
N ASP A 636 -7.54 40.26 -10.94
CA ASP A 636 -6.09 40.52 -10.82
C ASP A 636 -5.47 39.87 -9.56
N ASN A 637 -6.28 39.26 -8.69
CA ASN A 637 -5.80 38.55 -7.51
C ASN A 637 -5.40 37.12 -7.89
N ASN A 638 -4.10 36.86 -8.00
CA ASN A 638 -3.56 35.54 -8.35
C ASN A 638 -3.53 34.57 -7.15
N ARG A 639 -4.65 34.46 -6.42
CA ARG A 639 -4.85 33.56 -5.28
C ARG A 639 -6.16 32.76 -5.42
N PRO A 640 -6.28 31.91 -6.46
CA PRO A 640 -7.52 31.19 -6.71
C PRO A 640 -7.87 30.21 -5.59
N GLU A 641 -9.17 30.06 -5.39
CA GLU A 641 -9.76 29.17 -4.41
C GLU A 641 -9.85 27.73 -4.93
N ILE A 642 -9.53 26.76 -4.09
CA ILE A 642 -9.74 25.33 -4.35
C ILE A 642 -10.32 24.64 -3.11
N ASP A 643 -11.36 23.83 -3.29
CA ASP A 643 -11.92 23.08 -2.18
C ASP A 643 -10.86 22.10 -1.62
N ARG A 644 -10.72 22.02 -0.29
CA ARG A 644 -9.70 21.15 0.33
C ARG A 644 -9.80 19.68 -0.15
N ARG A 645 -11.03 19.19 -0.38
CA ARG A 645 -11.29 17.85 -0.94
C ARG A 645 -10.74 17.70 -2.35
N GLN A 646 -10.92 18.70 -3.20
CA GLN A 646 -10.43 18.70 -4.57
C GLN A 646 -8.90 18.73 -4.60
N LEU A 647 -8.26 19.58 -3.78
CA LEU A 647 -6.79 19.63 -3.67
C LEU A 647 -6.23 18.29 -3.18
N ARG A 648 -6.81 17.70 -2.12
CA ARG A 648 -6.37 16.39 -1.63
C ARG A 648 -6.54 15.31 -2.70
N ARG A 649 -7.66 15.31 -3.42
CA ARG A 649 -7.92 14.32 -4.48
C ARG A 649 -6.92 14.46 -5.62
N LEU A 650 -6.67 15.67 -6.10
CA LEU A 650 -5.67 15.97 -7.12
C LEU A 650 -4.29 15.42 -6.72
N LEU A 651 -3.88 15.64 -5.47
CA LEU A 651 -2.60 15.14 -4.97
C LEU A 651 -2.59 13.61 -4.85
N LEU A 652 -3.67 12.99 -4.38
CA LEU A 652 -3.79 11.52 -4.31
C LEU A 652 -3.73 10.88 -5.70
N ASP A 653 -4.42 11.45 -6.69
CA ASP A 653 -4.46 10.94 -8.06
C ASP A 653 -3.09 11.06 -8.77
N SER A 654 -2.19 11.88 -8.23
CA SER A 654 -0.81 12.03 -8.72
C SER A 654 0.17 10.96 -8.19
N LEU A 655 -0.28 10.05 -7.33
CA LEU A 655 0.55 9.06 -6.63
C LEU A 655 0.06 7.62 -6.88
N PRO A 656 0.95 6.61 -6.92
CA PRO A 656 0.52 5.22 -6.95
C PRO A 656 -0.20 4.83 -5.66
N SER A 657 -1.40 4.26 -5.77
CA SER A 657 -2.26 3.95 -4.61
C SER A 657 -1.60 3.02 -3.57
N HIS A 658 -0.73 2.11 -4.01
CA HIS A 658 0.00 1.17 -3.13
C HIS A 658 1.06 1.85 -2.24
N ARG A 659 1.42 3.11 -2.54
CA ARG A 659 2.34 3.92 -1.71
C ARG A 659 1.68 4.50 -0.47
N ILE A 660 0.34 4.43 -0.39
CA ILE A 660 -0.44 5.02 0.69
C ILE A 660 -1.08 3.91 1.53
N ARG A 661 -0.84 3.94 2.83
CA ARG A 661 -1.40 3.01 3.80
C ARG A 661 -2.43 3.71 4.67
N TRP A 662 -3.69 3.41 4.40
CA TRP A 662 -4.85 3.93 5.11
C TRP A 662 -5.09 3.21 6.45
N GLY A 663 -5.83 3.86 7.35
CA GLY A 663 -6.13 3.36 8.70
C GLY A 663 -4.92 3.32 9.63
N LYS A 664 -3.82 4.00 9.26
CA LYS A 664 -2.54 4.02 9.96
C LYS A 664 -2.38 5.29 10.79
N ALA A 665 -3.20 5.40 11.83
CA ALA A 665 -3.06 6.47 12.81
C ALA A 665 -1.83 6.22 13.69
N LEU A 666 -0.78 7.03 13.55
CA LEU A 666 0.38 6.96 14.43
C LEU A 666 -0.05 7.28 15.88
N GLN A 667 0.30 6.42 16.82
CA GLN A 667 0.07 6.66 18.25
C GLN A 667 1.32 7.24 18.91
N ARG A 668 2.47 6.67 18.60
CA ARG A 668 3.78 7.11 19.12
C ARG A 668 4.92 6.57 18.27
N ALA A 669 6.06 7.23 18.34
CA ALA A 669 7.35 6.71 17.93
C ALA A 669 8.18 6.39 19.18
N GLU A 670 8.86 5.25 19.18
CA GLU A 670 9.73 4.85 20.30
C GLU A 670 11.03 4.27 19.78
N LEU A 671 12.11 4.43 20.54
CA LEU A 671 13.40 3.82 20.22
C LEU A 671 13.36 2.32 20.50
N GLU A 672 14.07 1.55 19.67
CA GLU A 672 14.33 0.14 19.95
C GLU A 672 15.01 -0.03 21.33
N PRO A 673 14.57 -0.97 22.19
CA PRO A 673 15.06 -1.11 23.57
C PRO A 673 16.56 -1.38 23.70
N SER A 674 17.21 -1.85 22.64
CA SER A 674 18.65 -2.12 22.60
C SER A 674 19.49 -0.91 22.19
N HIS A 675 18.87 0.23 21.83
CA HIS A 675 19.60 1.40 21.34
C HIS A 675 20.43 2.06 22.44
N LYS A 676 21.69 2.35 22.13
CA LYS A 676 22.61 3.11 22.99
C LYS A 676 23.28 4.18 22.15
N GLY A 677 23.06 5.46 22.48
CA GLY A 677 23.67 6.61 21.80
C GLY A 677 22.66 7.51 21.10
N ALA A 678 23.14 8.37 20.20
CA ALA A 678 22.30 9.29 19.44
C ALA A 678 21.41 8.51 18.45
N ALA A 679 20.10 8.71 18.52
CA ALA A 679 19.14 8.04 17.66
C ALA A 679 19.12 8.62 16.24
N THR A 680 18.92 7.73 15.27
CA THR A 680 18.64 8.03 13.87
C THR A 680 17.24 7.56 13.50
N ALA A 681 16.72 7.97 12.34
CA ALA A 681 15.46 7.50 11.77
C ALA A 681 15.28 5.97 11.81
N GLN A 682 16.36 5.22 11.60
CA GLN A 682 16.31 3.75 11.53
C GLN A 682 16.02 3.11 12.90
N ASP A 683 16.34 3.80 13.98
CA ASP A 683 16.21 3.33 15.36
C ASP A 683 14.79 3.52 15.91
N TRP A 684 13.97 4.31 15.22
CA TRP A 684 12.59 4.59 15.60
C TRP A 684 11.61 3.53 15.09
N VAL A 685 10.79 3.03 16.01
CA VAL A 685 9.65 2.17 15.73
C VAL A 685 8.39 3.01 15.78
N LEU A 686 7.71 3.13 14.65
CA LEU A 686 6.42 3.77 14.51
C LEU A 686 5.33 2.80 14.93
N ARG A 687 4.55 3.15 15.97
CA ARG A 687 3.44 2.32 16.46
C ARG A 687 2.09 2.91 16.08
N PHE A 688 1.27 2.13 15.40
CA PHE A 688 -0.02 2.55 14.88
C PHE A 688 -1.19 2.06 15.74
N ALA A 689 -2.33 2.74 15.64
CA ALA A 689 -3.52 2.46 16.45
C ALA A 689 -4.17 1.10 16.16
N ASP A 690 -3.91 0.53 14.99
CA ASP A 690 -4.35 -0.83 14.61
C ASP A 690 -3.47 -1.94 15.22
N GLY A 691 -2.49 -1.58 16.06
CA GLY A 691 -1.55 -2.51 16.71
C GLY A 691 -0.36 -2.89 15.84
N THR A 692 -0.26 -2.40 14.61
CA THR A 692 0.90 -2.65 13.73
C THR A 692 2.07 -1.73 14.07
N SER A 693 3.25 -2.07 13.57
CA SER A 693 4.45 -1.24 13.74
C SER A 693 5.35 -1.32 12.51
N GLU A 694 6.09 -0.23 12.25
CA GLU A 694 7.04 -0.13 11.14
C GLU A 694 8.31 0.57 11.61
N SER A 695 9.46 0.21 11.04
CA SER A 695 10.77 0.76 11.40
C SER A 695 11.76 0.62 10.24
N GLY A 696 13.01 1.06 10.44
CA GLY A 696 14.07 0.94 9.44
C GLY A 696 13.99 1.98 8.31
N PHE A 697 13.37 3.13 8.59
CA PHE A 697 13.24 4.20 7.61
C PHE A 697 14.51 5.04 7.53
N ARG A 698 14.81 5.56 6.34
CA ARG A 698 15.91 6.51 6.12
C ARG A 698 15.55 7.90 6.65
N LEU A 699 14.31 8.32 6.41
CA LEU A 699 13.76 9.60 6.85
C LEU A 699 12.36 9.34 7.39
N ILE A 700 12.04 9.94 8.53
CA ILE A 700 10.69 9.98 9.09
C ILE A 700 10.23 11.44 9.04
N VAL A 701 9.17 11.70 8.28
CA VAL A 701 8.58 13.02 8.07
C VAL A 701 7.26 13.10 8.80
N GLY A 702 7.16 14.01 9.77
CA GLY A 702 5.90 14.38 10.41
C GLY A 702 5.16 15.43 9.59
N ALA A 703 4.07 15.01 8.96
CA ALA A 703 3.09 15.85 8.27
C ALA A 703 1.66 15.55 8.79
N ASP A 704 1.57 15.12 10.06
CA ASP A 704 0.38 14.56 10.70
C ASP A 704 -0.50 15.61 11.41
N GLY A 705 -0.20 16.89 11.14
CA GLY A 705 -1.01 18.05 11.52
C GLY A 705 -0.73 18.57 12.91
N ALA A 706 -1.62 19.46 13.37
CA ALA A 706 -1.49 20.21 14.63
C ALA A 706 -1.16 19.35 15.86
N TRP A 707 -1.66 18.11 15.92
CA TRP A 707 -1.48 17.20 17.07
C TRP A 707 -0.43 16.11 16.83
N SER A 708 0.62 16.46 16.07
CA SER A 708 1.67 15.55 15.64
C SER A 708 2.21 14.66 16.76
N LYS A 709 2.36 13.37 16.46
CA LYS A 709 3.00 12.38 17.36
C LYS A 709 4.51 12.34 17.19
N LEU A 710 5.05 13.00 16.17
CA LEU A 710 6.49 13.13 15.94
C LEU A 710 7.06 14.42 16.50
N ARG A 711 6.26 15.49 16.65
CA ARG A 711 6.73 16.75 17.22
C ARG A 711 7.50 16.61 18.54
N PRO A 712 7.06 15.79 19.51
CA PRO A 712 7.78 15.60 20.77
C PRO A 712 9.22 15.06 20.63
N LEU A 713 9.58 14.52 19.46
CA LEU A 713 10.95 14.08 19.17
C LEU A 713 11.91 15.23 18.85
N LEU A 714 11.37 16.39 18.45
CA LEU A 714 12.15 17.58 18.14
C LEU A 714 11.91 18.69 19.15
N THR A 715 10.68 18.90 19.61
CA THR A 715 10.36 19.97 20.56
C THR A 715 9.25 19.58 21.52
N PRO A 716 9.31 19.98 22.80
CA PRO A 716 8.22 19.77 23.75
C PRO A 716 7.05 20.75 23.53
N ALA A 717 7.16 21.68 22.58
CA ALA A 717 6.10 22.62 22.27
C ALA A 717 4.80 21.90 21.91
N THR A 718 3.70 22.35 22.51
CA THR A 718 2.35 21.84 22.25
C THR A 718 1.44 22.97 21.81
N PRO A 719 0.47 22.72 20.91
CA PRO A 719 -0.47 23.75 20.48
C PRO A 719 -1.27 24.28 21.67
N GLN A 720 -1.34 25.59 21.79
CA GLN A 720 -2.10 26.31 22.81
C GLN A 720 -3.42 26.78 22.24
N TYR A 721 -4.49 26.66 23.03
CA TYR A 721 -5.80 27.17 22.65
C TYR A 721 -5.74 28.70 22.56
N SER A 722 -6.23 29.28 21.46
CA SER A 722 -6.13 30.72 21.22
C SER A 722 -7.18 31.57 21.95
N GLY A 723 -8.06 30.93 22.73
CA GLY A 723 -9.23 31.61 23.31
C GLY A 723 -10.38 31.79 22.33
N LYS A 724 -10.29 31.22 21.12
CA LYS A 724 -11.25 31.42 20.03
C LYS A 724 -11.70 30.10 19.42
N THR A 725 -12.96 30.03 19.01
CA THR A 725 -13.51 28.85 18.34
C THR A 725 -14.43 29.27 17.21
N PHE A 726 -14.41 28.51 16.11
CA PHE A 726 -15.46 28.55 15.11
C PHE A 726 -16.47 27.44 15.34
N ILE A 727 -17.72 27.70 15.02
CA ILE A 727 -18.75 26.70 14.84
C ILE A 727 -19.12 26.71 13.35
N GLU A 728 -18.88 25.60 12.68
CA GLU A 728 -19.06 25.45 11.24
C GLU A 728 -20.45 24.88 10.93
N GLY A 729 -21.23 25.63 10.14
CA GLY A 729 -22.48 25.20 9.52
C GLY A 729 -22.41 25.27 7.99
N ARG A 730 -23.56 25.05 7.33
CA ARG A 730 -23.68 25.06 5.86
C ARG A 730 -24.97 25.72 5.40
N LEU A 731 -24.99 26.27 4.19
CA LEU A 731 -26.20 26.61 3.45
C LEU A 731 -26.18 25.86 2.11
N SER A 732 -27.11 24.94 1.92
CA SER A 732 -27.29 24.25 0.63
C SER A 732 -28.05 25.14 -0.36
N PRO A 733 -28.03 24.87 -1.68
CA PRO A 733 -28.76 25.66 -2.67
C PRO A 733 -30.27 25.83 -2.41
N GLY A 734 -30.90 24.87 -1.72
CA GLY A 734 -32.31 24.96 -1.32
C GLY A 734 -32.59 25.74 -0.03
N ASN A 735 -31.56 26.31 0.61
CA ASN A 735 -31.70 27.00 1.89
C ASN A 735 -32.40 28.37 1.71
N PRO A 736 -33.28 28.80 2.63
CA PRO A 736 -33.94 30.10 2.55
C PRO A 736 -33.00 31.30 2.50
N ALA A 737 -31.81 31.20 3.11
CA ALA A 737 -30.80 32.25 3.09
C ALA A 737 -29.88 32.19 1.85
N TYR A 738 -30.08 31.24 0.93
CA TYR A 738 -29.19 31.05 -0.21
C TYR A 738 -29.15 32.27 -1.14
N ALA A 739 -30.30 32.88 -1.44
CA ALA A 739 -30.37 34.07 -2.29
C ALA A 739 -29.62 35.25 -1.66
N ALA A 740 -29.70 35.41 -0.33
CA ALA A 740 -28.94 36.43 0.40
C ALA A 740 -27.44 36.12 0.42
N ALA A 741 -27.05 34.84 0.52
CA ALA A 741 -25.64 34.44 0.43
C ALA A 741 -25.08 34.72 -0.96
N LEU A 742 -25.86 34.44 -2.02
CA LEU A 742 -25.47 34.72 -3.40
C LEU A 742 -25.28 36.22 -3.65
N ASP A 743 -26.20 37.06 -3.17
CA ASP A 743 -26.10 38.52 -3.28
C ASP A 743 -24.92 39.10 -2.48
N MET A 744 -24.72 38.59 -1.26
CA MET A 744 -23.69 39.13 -0.38
C MET A 744 -22.28 38.66 -0.72
N VAL A 745 -22.13 37.36 -0.98
CA VAL A 745 -20.86 36.62 -1.07
C VAL A 745 -20.50 36.28 -2.51
N GLY A 746 -21.50 36.04 -3.36
CA GLY A 746 -21.28 35.61 -4.74
C GLY A 746 -20.43 34.34 -4.81
N ALA A 747 -19.42 34.36 -5.69
CA ALA A 747 -18.51 33.23 -5.88
C ALA A 747 -17.39 33.12 -4.84
N GLY A 748 -17.19 34.14 -4.01
CA GLY A 748 -16.02 34.27 -3.13
C GLY A 748 -16.33 34.06 -1.66
N ASN A 749 -15.83 35.00 -0.85
CA ASN A 749 -15.83 34.97 0.59
C ASN A 749 -16.46 36.25 1.16
N SER A 750 -17.06 36.17 2.33
CA SER A 750 -17.43 37.33 3.12
C SER A 750 -17.00 37.15 4.57
N LEU A 751 -16.58 38.24 5.19
CA LEU A 751 -16.17 38.32 6.57
C LEU A 751 -16.83 39.52 7.23
N ALA A 752 -17.66 39.26 8.24
CA ALA A 752 -18.19 40.28 9.13
C ALA A 752 -17.47 40.21 10.49
N ILE A 753 -17.00 41.35 10.99
CA ILE A 753 -16.20 41.44 12.22
C ILE A 753 -16.92 42.34 13.23
N GLY A 754 -16.92 41.91 14.50
CA GLY A 754 -17.35 42.73 15.63
C GLY A 754 -16.63 42.32 16.91
N ALA A 755 -16.90 43.05 18.00
CA ALA A 755 -16.26 42.81 19.28
C ALA A 755 -16.44 41.34 19.75
N GLY A 756 -15.31 40.63 19.82
CA GLY A 756 -15.20 39.24 20.24
C GLY A 756 -15.82 38.20 19.30
N ARG A 757 -16.29 38.58 18.10
CA ARG A 757 -17.12 37.74 17.23
C ARG A 757 -16.84 38.00 15.76
N CYS A 758 -16.79 36.96 14.95
CA CYS A 758 -16.73 37.08 13.50
C CYS A 758 -17.66 36.08 12.81
N LEU A 759 -18.12 36.42 11.62
CA LEU A 759 -18.94 35.55 10.77
C LEU A 759 -18.30 35.48 9.39
N CYS A 760 -17.80 34.30 9.01
CA CYS A 760 -17.28 34.06 7.66
C CYS A 760 -18.27 33.24 6.87
N VAL A 761 -18.60 33.67 5.65
CA VAL A 761 -19.43 32.91 4.71
C VAL A 761 -18.65 32.71 3.43
N GLN A 762 -18.50 31.45 2.99
CA GLN A 762 -17.58 31.08 1.92
C GLN A 762 -18.25 30.13 0.94
N GLN A 763 -18.22 30.43 -0.35
CA GLN A 763 -18.77 29.53 -1.37
C GLN A 763 -17.81 28.37 -1.66
N MET A 764 -18.38 27.17 -1.80
CA MET A 764 -17.69 25.94 -2.19
C MET A 764 -17.86 25.67 -3.70
N SER A 765 -17.06 24.74 -4.24
CA SER A 765 -17.18 24.32 -5.66
C SER A 765 -18.54 23.71 -6.04
N ASP A 766 -19.27 23.15 -5.07
CA ASP A 766 -20.62 22.60 -5.26
C ASP A 766 -21.74 23.65 -5.12
N GLN A 767 -21.37 24.93 -5.13
CA GLN A 767 -22.23 26.11 -4.98
C GLN A 767 -22.91 26.23 -3.61
N SER A 768 -22.65 25.32 -2.66
CA SER A 768 -23.08 25.52 -1.27
C SER A 768 -22.17 26.52 -0.56
N TYR A 769 -22.66 27.09 0.56
CA TYR A 769 -21.86 27.97 1.40
C TYR A 769 -21.50 27.30 2.72
N ARG A 770 -20.27 27.54 3.19
CA ARG A 770 -19.88 27.31 4.58
C ARG A 770 -20.14 28.56 5.39
N VAL A 771 -20.64 28.37 6.62
CA VAL A 771 -20.90 29.45 7.58
C VAL A 771 -20.05 29.18 8.81
N TYR A 772 -19.10 30.06 9.08
CA TYR A 772 -18.18 29.96 10.22
C TYR A 772 -18.56 31.03 11.24
N MET A 773 -19.12 30.59 12.37
CA MET A 773 -19.53 31.45 13.48
C MET A 773 -18.40 31.47 14.51
N GLY A 774 -17.54 32.50 14.42
CA GLY A 774 -16.35 32.66 15.24
C GLY A 774 -16.64 33.44 16.50
N VAL A 775 -16.20 32.93 17.65
CA VAL A 775 -16.39 33.56 18.95
C VAL A 775 -15.12 33.48 19.80
N ALA A 776 -14.79 34.58 20.48
CA ALA A 776 -13.82 34.60 21.56
C ALA A 776 -14.50 34.07 22.82
N ALA A 777 -14.13 32.86 23.23
CA ALA A 777 -14.77 32.16 24.33
C ALA A 777 -13.84 31.11 24.96
N ALA A 778 -14.12 30.77 26.22
CA ALA A 778 -13.47 29.65 26.89
C ALA A 778 -13.67 28.35 26.10
N GLU A 779 -12.65 27.49 26.10
CA GLU A 779 -12.68 26.23 25.35
C GLU A 779 -13.87 25.35 25.72
N SER A 780 -14.35 25.45 26.98
CA SER A 780 -15.51 24.72 27.49
C SER A 780 -16.82 25.04 26.77
N LEU A 781 -16.91 26.11 25.97
CA LEU A 781 -18.13 26.51 25.30
C LEU A 781 -18.69 25.41 24.40
N THR A 782 -17.84 24.79 23.58
CA THR A 782 -18.23 23.79 22.57
C THR A 782 -17.82 22.35 22.93
N ARG A 783 -17.18 22.17 24.09
CA ARG A 783 -16.84 20.86 24.67
C ARG A 783 -18.09 20.17 25.23
N ALA A 784 -17.99 18.87 25.48
CA ALA A 784 -19.09 18.07 26.04
C ALA A 784 -19.66 18.72 27.32
N GLY A 785 -20.98 18.95 27.34
CA GLY A 785 -21.69 19.63 28.44
C GLY A 785 -21.66 21.17 28.39
N GLY A 786 -20.95 21.76 27.43
CA GLY A 786 -20.86 23.20 27.20
C GLY A 786 -22.19 23.85 26.82
N ALA A 787 -22.21 25.19 26.77
CA ALA A 787 -23.41 25.94 26.37
C ALA A 787 -23.70 25.82 24.86
N ALA A 788 -22.67 25.60 24.04
CA ALA A 788 -22.76 25.35 22.61
C ALA A 788 -22.22 23.97 22.20
N ASP A 789 -22.42 22.97 23.06
CA ASP A 789 -22.16 21.57 22.73
C ASP A 789 -23.13 21.08 21.65
N VAL A 790 -22.58 20.68 20.50
CA VAL A 790 -23.37 20.20 19.34
C VAL A 790 -24.04 18.84 19.59
N ALA A 791 -23.74 18.14 20.69
CA ALA A 791 -24.54 16.99 21.12
C ALA A 791 -25.98 17.39 21.51
N ASP A 792 -26.18 18.63 21.97
CA ASP A 792 -27.50 19.26 22.17
C ASP A 792 -27.65 20.43 21.20
N MET A 793 -27.97 20.10 19.94
CA MET A 793 -28.10 21.08 18.86
C MET A 793 -29.10 22.20 19.16
N ALA A 794 -30.20 21.92 19.87
CA ALA A 794 -31.21 22.92 20.20
C ALA A 794 -30.70 23.93 21.24
N LYS A 795 -29.93 23.48 22.24
CA LYS A 795 -29.24 24.37 23.18
C LYS A 795 -28.12 25.13 22.48
N ALA A 796 -27.31 24.45 21.68
CA ALA A 796 -26.21 25.08 20.96
C ALA A 796 -26.68 26.17 20.02
N ARG A 797 -27.73 25.91 19.23
CA ARG A 797 -28.35 26.89 18.35
C ARG A 797 -28.83 28.12 19.10
N ARG A 798 -29.60 27.95 20.20
CA ARG A 798 -30.06 29.08 21.02
C ARG A 798 -28.90 29.90 21.60
N THR A 799 -27.86 29.23 22.07
CA THR A 799 -26.66 29.89 22.61
C THR A 799 -25.96 30.71 21.53
N VAL A 800 -25.71 30.12 20.36
CA VAL A 800 -25.00 30.79 19.27
C VAL A 800 -25.85 31.92 18.68
N GLU A 801 -27.14 31.71 18.40
CA GLU A 801 -28.04 32.77 17.94
C GLU A 801 -28.10 33.94 18.95
N GLY A 802 -28.10 33.64 20.25
CA GLY A 802 -28.01 34.64 21.31
C GLY A 802 -26.71 35.45 21.28
N MET A 803 -25.58 34.82 20.92
CA MET A 803 -24.29 35.50 20.76
C MET A 803 -24.25 36.45 19.56
N PHE A 804 -25.16 36.33 18.58
CA PHE A 804 -25.23 37.22 17.42
C PHE A 804 -26.50 38.09 17.43
N ALA A 805 -27.23 38.16 18.54
CA ALA A 805 -28.56 38.80 18.59
C ALA A 805 -28.56 40.30 18.25
N ASP A 806 -27.46 41.00 18.59
CA ASP A 806 -27.16 42.42 18.36
C ASP A 806 -26.60 42.73 16.96
N TRP A 807 -26.37 41.71 16.12
CA TRP A 807 -25.84 41.90 14.76
C TRP A 807 -26.94 42.30 13.77
N ALA A 808 -26.53 42.85 12.63
CA ALA A 808 -27.45 43.26 11.57
C ALA A 808 -28.36 42.10 11.09
N PRO A 809 -29.63 42.38 10.72
CA PRO A 809 -30.58 41.35 10.32
C PRO A 809 -30.09 40.39 9.23
N HIS A 810 -29.37 40.87 8.21
CA HIS A 810 -28.85 40.03 7.13
C HIS A 810 -27.76 39.07 7.60
N LEU A 811 -26.95 39.45 8.59
CA LEU A 811 -25.90 38.59 9.16
C LEU A 811 -26.49 37.52 10.07
N ARG A 812 -27.45 37.90 10.93
CA ARG A 812 -28.17 36.97 11.80
C ARG A 812 -28.92 35.90 11.02
N ALA A 813 -29.43 36.25 9.84
CA ALA A 813 -30.11 35.31 8.97
C ALA A 813 -29.23 34.12 8.58
N PHE A 814 -27.92 34.31 8.37
CA PHE A 814 -27.00 33.21 8.07
C PHE A 814 -26.77 32.29 9.27
N VAL A 815 -26.66 32.86 10.47
CA VAL A 815 -26.54 32.09 11.72
C VAL A 815 -27.79 31.23 11.95
N ALA A 816 -28.98 31.84 11.82
CA ALA A 816 -30.25 31.16 12.00
C ALA A 816 -30.49 30.10 10.90
N ALA A 817 -30.08 30.36 9.66
CA ALA A 817 -30.31 29.45 8.54
C ALA A 817 -29.24 28.36 8.40
N ALA A 818 -28.15 28.40 9.18
CA ALA A 818 -27.07 27.43 9.11
C ALA A 818 -27.57 26.00 9.41
N GLU A 819 -27.39 25.10 8.45
CA GLU A 819 -27.85 23.71 8.47
C GLU A 819 -27.01 22.84 9.41
N GLU A 820 -27.66 21.83 9.97
CA GLU A 820 -27.06 20.82 10.84
C GLU A 820 -26.53 19.61 10.03
N PRO A 821 -25.60 18.81 10.59
CA PRO A 821 -24.95 18.98 11.90
C PRO A 821 -23.93 20.14 11.89
N TRP A 822 -23.81 20.87 12.99
CA TRP A 822 -22.72 21.84 13.20
C TRP A 822 -21.45 21.14 13.66
N ARG A 823 -20.30 21.75 13.37
CA ARG A 823 -19.00 21.23 13.77
C ARG A 823 -18.20 22.27 14.57
N PRO A 824 -17.88 21.98 15.85
CA PRO A 824 -16.95 22.78 16.61
C PRO A 824 -15.54 22.71 16.03
N TRP A 825 -14.89 23.87 15.98
CA TRP A 825 -13.51 24.02 15.59
C TRP A 825 -12.80 24.98 16.56
N PRO A 826 -12.34 24.47 17.71
CA PRO A 826 -11.48 25.23 18.60
C PRO A 826 -10.14 25.51 17.91
N LEU A 827 -9.65 26.73 18.01
CA LEU A 827 -8.44 27.18 17.33
C LEU A 827 -7.24 27.02 18.25
N TYR A 828 -6.17 26.45 17.69
CA TYR A 828 -4.91 26.24 18.38
C TYR A 828 -3.77 26.74 17.52
N ARG A 829 -2.71 27.21 18.16
CA ARG A 829 -1.46 27.59 17.50
C ARG A 829 -0.26 27.25 18.39
N LEU A 830 0.92 27.16 17.79
CA LEU A 830 2.15 27.13 18.57
C LEU A 830 2.53 28.55 19.03
N ASP A 831 3.47 28.60 19.98
CA ASP A 831 4.14 29.84 20.34
C ASP A 831 5.22 30.17 19.30
N ALA A 832 5.33 31.44 18.90
CA ALA A 832 6.37 31.88 17.97
C ALA A 832 7.79 31.71 18.54
N ASP A 833 7.91 31.71 19.88
CA ASP A 833 9.18 31.58 20.59
C ASP A 833 9.81 30.19 20.42
N VAL A 834 9.06 29.20 19.92
CA VAL A 834 9.58 27.86 19.56
C VAL A 834 10.70 27.94 18.53
N PHE A 835 10.75 29.01 17.73
CA PHE A 835 11.72 29.24 16.67
C PHE A 835 12.83 30.25 17.04
N LEU A 836 12.86 30.76 18.27
CA LEU A 836 13.92 31.68 18.71
C LEU A 836 15.22 30.93 19.04
N PRO A 837 16.39 31.58 18.89
CA PRO A 837 17.65 31.03 19.37
C PRO A 837 17.58 30.65 20.86
N GLY A 838 17.95 29.41 21.19
CA GLY A 838 17.88 28.89 22.56
C GLY A 838 16.57 28.19 22.93
N ALA A 839 15.57 28.15 22.02
CA ALA A 839 14.38 27.34 22.17
C ALA A 839 14.70 25.83 22.21
N GLN A 840 13.82 25.04 22.81
CA GLN A 840 13.99 23.58 22.97
C GLN A 840 13.66 22.79 21.68
N TRP A 841 14.08 23.26 20.51
CA TRP A 841 14.01 22.49 19.26
C TRP A 841 15.33 21.73 19.05
N THR A 842 15.33 20.45 19.41
CA THR A 842 16.48 19.55 19.32
C THR A 842 16.41 18.72 18.05
N ARG A 843 17.47 18.73 17.25
CA ARG A 843 17.58 17.92 16.04
C ARG A 843 17.65 16.43 16.39
N THR A 844 16.78 15.62 15.77
CA THR A 844 16.88 14.16 15.75
C THR A 844 17.25 13.72 14.33
N ARG A 845 18.34 12.97 14.17
CA ARG A 845 18.86 12.62 12.84
C ARG A 845 17.82 11.81 12.05
N GLY A 846 17.55 12.25 10.83
CA GLY A 846 16.58 11.65 9.92
C GLY A 846 15.12 11.75 10.40
N VAL A 847 14.81 12.71 11.28
CA VAL A 847 13.43 13.05 11.67
C VAL A 847 13.20 14.53 11.40
N VAL A 848 12.13 14.87 10.69
CA VAL A 848 11.80 16.24 10.31
C VAL A 848 10.29 16.48 10.36
N LEU A 849 9.86 17.72 10.64
CA LEU A 849 8.45 18.13 10.65
C LEU A 849 8.18 19.13 9.53
N LEU A 850 7.00 19.01 8.90
CA LEU A 850 6.50 19.90 7.86
C LEU A 850 5.07 20.37 8.18
N GLY A 851 4.68 21.55 7.67
CA GLY A 851 3.33 22.09 7.79
C GLY A 851 2.86 22.25 9.23
N ASP A 852 1.57 22.06 9.49
CA ASP A 852 0.97 22.15 10.83
C ASP A 852 1.66 21.25 11.90
N ALA A 853 2.36 20.19 11.50
CA ALA A 853 3.16 19.39 12.43
C ALA A 853 4.34 20.21 12.98
N ALA A 854 4.94 21.09 12.18
CA ALA A 854 6.01 21.99 12.56
C ALA A 854 5.49 23.31 13.17
N HIS A 855 4.51 23.96 12.55
CA HIS A 855 4.22 25.38 12.80
C HIS A 855 2.73 25.75 12.72
N VAL A 856 1.84 24.90 13.24
CA VAL A 856 0.39 25.18 13.25
C VAL A 856 0.07 26.59 13.77
N THR A 857 -0.74 27.33 13.00
CA THR A 857 -1.23 28.67 13.30
C THR A 857 -2.76 28.70 13.37
N THR A 858 -3.34 29.82 13.82
CA THR A 858 -4.77 30.04 13.63
C THR A 858 -5.06 30.40 12.16
N PRO A 859 -6.24 30.08 11.61
CA PRO A 859 -6.53 30.30 10.20
C PRO A 859 -6.41 31.78 9.79
N ASN A 860 -5.46 32.09 8.91
CA ASN A 860 -5.24 33.42 8.32
C ASN A 860 -5.08 33.37 6.78
N GLY A 861 -5.35 32.23 6.14
CA GLY A 861 -5.19 32.01 4.69
C GLY A 861 -3.82 31.48 4.25
N GLU A 862 -2.83 31.39 5.14
CA GLU A 862 -1.45 31.07 4.73
C GLU A 862 -0.98 29.65 5.07
N GLY A 863 -1.66 28.94 5.96
CA GLY A 863 -1.16 27.66 6.50
C GLY A 863 -0.88 26.58 5.46
N VAL A 864 -1.79 26.37 4.49
CA VAL A 864 -1.56 25.35 3.44
C VAL A 864 -0.43 25.75 2.48
N ASN A 865 -0.28 27.05 2.21
CA ASN A 865 0.75 27.57 1.32
C ASN A 865 2.14 27.31 1.91
N HIS A 866 2.32 27.62 3.19
CA HIS A 866 3.55 27.30 3.92
C HIS A 866 3.79 25.78 3.99
N ALA A 867 2.74 24.99 4.25
CA ALA A 867 2.89 23.55 4.33
C ALA A 867 3.29 22.90 2.99
N MET A 868 2.81 23.41 1.85
CA MET A 868 3.22 22.95 0.52
C MET A 868 4.60 23.49 0.12
N LEU A 869 4.94 24.70 0.54
CA LEU A 869 6.27 25.28 0.38
C LEU A 869 7.33 24.45 1.14
N ASP A 870 7.05 24.07 2.40
CA ASP A 870 7.93 23.19 3.18
C ASP A 870 8.26 21.88 2.45
N ALA A 871 7.21 21.24 1.91
CA ALA A 871 7.33 20.01 1.16
C ALA A 871 8.21 20.19 -0.09
N MET A 872 8.02 21.28 -0.83
CA MET A 872 8.84 21.62 -1.99
C MET A 872 10.30 21.87 -1.60
N VAL A 873 10.55 22.75 -0.62
CA VAL A 873 11.91 23.12 -0.20
C VAL A 873 12.66 21.90 0.32
N LEU A 874 12.09 21.12 1.23
CA LEU A 874 12.78 19.92 1.75
C LEU A 874 13.12 18.96 0.61
N ALA A 875 12.18 18.72 -0.31
CA ALA A 875 12.42 17.80 -1.43
C ALA A 875 13.53 18.30 -2.36
N GLU A 876 13.55 19.61 -2.67
CA GLU A 876 14.61 20.21 -3.49
C GLU A 876 15.98 20.13 -2.79
N ARG A 877 16.04 20.36 -1.46
CA ARG A 877 17.29 20.17 -0.71
C ARG A 877 17.77 18.72 -0.74
N ILE A 878 16.86 17.75 -0.64
CA ILE A 878 17.19 16.33 -0.76
C ILE A 878 17.69 16.00 -2.17
N CYS A 879 17.01 16.48 -3.21
CA CYS A 879 17.40 16.23 -4.59
C CYS A 879 18.75 16.86 -4.93
N ALA A 880 19.03 18.08 -4.47
CA ALA A 880 20.33 18.74 -4.70
C ALA A 880 21.50 17.95 -4.09
N GLU A 881 21.31 17.35 -2.92
CA GLU A 881 22.30 16.47 -2.27
C GLU A 881 22.47 15.13 -3.01
N ILE A 882 21.47 14.69 -3.78
CA ILE A 882 21.53 13.49 -4.63
C ILE A 882 22.19 13.80 -5.98
N GLU A 883 21.85 14.93 -6.61
CA GLU A 883 22.37 15.35 -7.92
C GLU A 883 23.82 15.84 -7.85
N GLY A 884 24.26 16.44 -6.75
CA GLY A 884 25.65 16.86 -6.54
C GLY A 884 26.63 15.70 -6.28
N ALA A 885 26.13 14.46 -6.19
CA ALA A 885 26.93 13.26 -5.97
C ALA A 885 27.36 12.63 -7.31
N ASP A 886 28.12 13.36 -8.12
CA ASP A 886 28.73 12.81 -9.33
C ASP A 886 29.77 11.74 -8.94
N GLY A 887 29.51 10.48 -9.29
CA GLY A 887 30.52 9.41 -9.28
C GLY A 887 30.94 8.84 -7.92
N TYR A 888 30.17 9.07 -6.84
CA TYR A 888 30.50 8.48 -5.53
C TYR A 888 29.92 7.07 -5.34
N GLU A 889 30.79 6.16 -4.94
CA GLU A 889 30.47 4.89 -4.29
C GLU A 889 29.50 5.16 -3.11
N TYR A 890 28.33 4.50 -3.09
CA TYR A 890 27.33 4.70 -2.03
C TYR A 890 27.95 4.43 -0.64
N ASP A 891 28.10 5.48 0.14
CA ASP A 891 28.61 5.46 1.50
C ASP A 891 27.46 5.84 2.43
N ARG A 892 27.13 4.95 3.37
CA ARG A 892 25.99 5.13 4.29
C ARG A 892 26.17 6.37 5.18
N GLU A 893 27.39 6.67 5.61
CA GLU A 893 27.67 7.82 6.47
C GLU A 893 27.62 9.12 5.68
N LYS A 894 28.19 9.15 4.46
CA LYS A 894 28.09 10.32 3.57
C LYS A 894 26.65 10.59 3.14
N ASP A 895 25.89 9.54 2.84
CA ASP A 895 24.48 9.60 2.50
C ASP A 895 23.62 10.11 3.66
N ALA A 896 23.87 9.60 4.87
CA ALA A 896 23.24 10.13 6.08
C ALA A 896 23.63 11.59 6.34
N ALA A 897 24.90 11.95 6.16
CA ALA A 897 25.36 13.32 6.31
C ALA A 897 24.75 14.27 5.25
N ALA A 898 24.56 13.80 4.02
CA ALA A 898 23.91 14.54 2.94
C ALA A 898 22.44 14.80 3.26
N LEU A 899 21.72 13.77 3.73
CA LEU A 899 20.36 13.93 4.20
C LEU A 899 20.27 14.90 5.38
N GLU A 900 21.20 14.83 6.34
CA GLU A 900 21.25 15.78 7.44
C GLU A 900 21.53 17.21 6.97
N ARG A 901 22.43 17.43 6.00
CA ARG A 901 22.64 18.76 5.40
C ARG A 901 21.38 19.31 4.75
N ALA A 902 20.63 18.47 4.02
CA ALA A 902 19.35 18.86 3.44
C ALA A 902 18.32 19.29 4.52
N ILE A 903 18.21 18.52 5.60
CA ILE A 903 17.32 18.84 6.73
C ILE A 903 17.77 20.13 7.43
N VAL A 904 19.08 20.29 7.68
CA VAL A 904 19.64 21.51 8.28
C VAL A 904 19.31 22.74 7.42
N ALA A 905 19.51 22.64 6.11
CA ALA A 905 19.22 23.72 5.17
C ALA A 905 17.72 24.05 5.12
N TYR A 906 16.87 23.02 5.13
CA TYR A 906 15.42 23.20 5.23
C TYR A 906 15.00 23.87 6.55
N GLU A 907 15.48 23.40 7.71
CA GLU A 907 15.07 24.00 8.99
C GLU A 907 15.56 25.43 9.15
N ALA A 908 16.78 25.75 8.68
CA ALA A 908 17.30 27.12 8.68
C ALA A 908 16.46 28.07 7.81
N ASP A 909 15.88 27.54 6.74
CA ASP A 909 14.99 28.24 5.83
C ASP A 909 13.55 28.36 6.39
N MET A 910 13.05 27.29 7.00
CA MET A 910 11.69 27.19 7.53
C MET A 910 11.49 28.00 8.81
N TRP A 911 12.44 28.00 9.75
CA TRP A 911 12.24 28.66 11.06
C TRP A 911 11.88 30.15 10.99
N PRO A 912 12.58 31.00 10.20
CA PRO A 912 12.24 32.42 10.10
C PRO A 912 10.82 32.63 9.59
N ARG A 913 10.44 31.93 8.50
CA ARG A 913 9.11 32.02 7.89
C ARG A 913 8.01 31.47 8.78
N ALA A 914 8.26 30.35 9.46
CA ALA A 914 7.32 29.78 10.42
C ALA A 914 7.04 30.73 11.60
N ARG A 915 8.09 31.38 12.11
CA ARG A 915 7.97 32.39 13.16
C ARG A 915 7.18 33.61 12.69
N GLU A 916 7.54 34.14 11.52
CA GLU A 916 6.85 35.27 10.91
C GLU A 916 5.36 34.96 10.72
N THR A 917 5.03 33.80 10.15
CA THR A 917 3.65 33.34 9.95
C THR A 917 2.88 33.25 11.28
N LEU A 918 3.52 32.79 12.36
CA LEU A 918 2.90 32.75 13.69
C LEU A 918 2.63 34.15 14.25
N VAL A 919 3.56 35.09 14.07
CA VAL A 919 3.42 36.48 14.50
C VAL A 919 2.33 37.20 13.71
N ASP A 920 2.30 37.00 12.39
CA ASP A 920 1.27 37.60 11.53
C ASP A 920 -0.11 36.98 11.80
N SER A 921 -0.16 35.67 12.01
CA SER A 921 -1.37 34.98 12.45
C SER A 921 -1.88 35.54 13.77
N LEU A 922 -0.99 35.85 14.72
CA LEU A 922 -1.32 36.46 16.01
C LEU A 922 -1.92 37.86 15.84
N ALA A 923 -1.29 38.71 15.04
CA ALA A 923 -1.78 40.05 14.76
C ALA A 923 -3.16 40.02 14.08
N MET A 924 -3.35 39.12 13.10
CA MET A 924 -4.64 38.91 12.43
C MET A 924 -5.71 38.39 13.39
N GLU A 925 -5.34 37.43 14.24
CA GLU A 925 -6.20 36.85 15.27
C GLU A 925 -6.70 37.92 16.27
N GLU A 926 -5.85 38.86 16.67
CA GLU A 926 -6.25 39.98 17.54
C GLU A 926 -7.15 40.98 16.79
N MET A 927 -6.78 41.37 15.57
CA MET A 927 -7.53 42.31 14.74
C MET A 927 -8.95 41.83 14.43
N MET A 928 -9.13 40.55 14.14
CA MET A 928 -10.44 39.97 13.76
C MET A 928 -11.47 39.94 14.89
N TYR A 929 -11.10 40.26 16.13
CA TYR A 929 -11.97 40.11 17.31
C TYR A 929 -12.09 41.40 18.13
N VAL A 930 -11.58 42.54 17.65
CA VAL A 930 -11.81 43.87 18.23
C VAL A 930 -12.99 44.58 17.56
N GLU A 931 -13.54 45.60 18.22
CA GLU A 931 -14.75 46.32 17.78
C GLU A 931 -14.59 46.99 16.41
N ASP A 932 -13.44 47.63 16.16
CA ASP A 932 -13.13 48.30 14.89
C ASP A 932 -12.37 47.39 13.90
N GLY A 933 -12.34 46.08 14.15
CA GLY A 933 -11.54 45.11 13.39
C GLY A 933 -11.86 45.10 11.89
N ALA A 934 -13.12 45.28 11.51
CA ALA A 934 -13.52 45.43 10.11
C ALA A 934 -12.82 46.61 9.43
N LEU A 935 -12.79 47.78 10.08
CA LEU A 935 -12.13 48.97 9.55
C LEU A 935 -10.61 48.80 9.49
N GLN A 936 -10.00 48.18 10.50
CA GLN A 936 -8.57 47.89 10.49
C GLN A 936 -8.20 47.00 9.30
N MET A 937 -8.99 45.95 9.04
CA MET A 937 -8.76 45.05 7.92
C MET A 937 -8.98 45.75 6.56
N ILE A 938 -10.00 46.60 6.43
CA ILE A 938 -10.22 47.39 5.21
C ILE A 938 -9.02 48.31 4.93
N ARG A 939 -8.56 49.06 5.94
CA ARG A 939 -7.37 49.92 5.81
C ARG A 939 -6.12 49.14 5.42
N MET A 940 -5.95 47.93 5.97
CA MET A 940 -4.85 47.05 5.60
C MET A 940 -4.88 46.72 4.09
N PHE A 941 -6.05 46.34 3.55
CA PHE A 941 -6.17 46.06 2.11
C PHE A 941 -6.04 47.31 1.22
N GLU A 942 -6.50 48.47 1.67
CA GLU A 942 -6.30 49.74 0.97
C GLU A 942 -4.81 50.11 0.89
N SER A 943 -4.07 49.95 1.98
CA SER A 943 -2.63 50.22 2.00
C SER A 943 -1.81 49.35 1.03
N PHE A 944 -2.24 48.10 0.78
CA PHE A 944 -1.62 47.23 -0.21
C PHE A 944 -1.93 47.63 -1.66
N LYS A 945 -3.07 48.27 -1.92
CA LYS A 945 -3.38 48.84 -3.23
C LYS A 945 -2.52 50.05 -3.51
N ASP A 946 -2.42 50.97 -2.56
CA ASP A 946 -1.61 52.19 -2.70
C ASP A 946 -0.13 51.87 -2.94
N PHE A 947 0.39 50.82 -2.29
CA PHE A 947 1.77 50.37 -2.51
C PHE A 947 2.00 49.77 -3.90
N LYS A 948 1.00 49.07 -4.47
CA LYS A 948 1.06 48.52 -5.83
C LYS A 948 0.87 49.57 -6.91
N GLU A 949 0.17 50.66 -6.63
CA GLU A 949 0.01 51.78 -7.57
C GLU A 949 1.20 52.75 -7.56
N ALA A 950 1.98 52.76 -6.47
CA ALA A 950 3.18 53.58 -6.32
C ALA A 950 4.50 52.91 -6.78
N ALA A 951 4.50 51.59 -6.98
CA ALA A 951 5.64 50.79 -7.46
C ALA A 951 5.50 50.47 -8.95
#